data_AF-A0A9P8KT88-F1
#
_entry.id   AF-A0A9P8KT88-F1
#
_cell.length_a   1.000
_cell.length_b   1.000
_cell.length_c   1.000
_cell.angle_alpha   90.00
_cell.angle_beta   90.00
_cell.angle_gamma   90.00
#
_symmetry.space_group_name_H-M   'P 1'
#
loop_
_entity.id
_entity.type
_entity.pdbx_description
1 polymer ?
#
loop_
_entity_poly.entity_id
_entity_poly.type
_entity_poly.pdbx_seq_one_letter_code
_entity_poly.pdbx_strand_id
1 'polypeptide(L)'
;MDFDDDDFRCSVTQYGMKESRQRLSDGKFHPEVTTKTAAQLENDTIRYLKSRVFRPDRSKYVKSRKQTFITSGRIYYRLRRLTKGPWFVTERLSNRPAFKAAASRSKTRAAAIETAPFIPHEIVPVVGHLYLGPKIMEDVFRDGHKTAMRLSLTSSKMFKLVGDNVNRWDFCAMAYVVEVPSSVMIVEVPQHTIGDILEAQKKYKLRLDSPEWKETRQRLESLQDFDGYKLRSIEMEQVFFQWARIWRAECLRVAGPYWATDDQEIDPLTTGRAKEWWKDDVNGINVMGSLEPLDKMWSANQFEGTKDKLHKMPISLAMESLFKLMAELHRARSHIEVLHLHKVPLLDRRMLAIILRGLPHVTMMGVYNCPLIHFGDVIPILDLIHEINNDRRKKNMPKIEAFDFFPHFNQGTPYAHENAATYGISWGPIEMDIAQRGFYAIILKAVLKSKGLGLDLLFSKDHAFMDYLAKVPNIPLGVYSFLDAVYRYIEVDRWAWNRGDIKLQAIYDMLKPVRVAVEKHVAHDYPKYYLKKMATTFFCCCSCGYQTFMEFFPAYSMNQLQPHRRVCCACRLQKRLDAETDHLKAQKKGLLDKLCPDWEPKAFNQDAPLFRGGVGLIRLHSTETVRDIPNIVFAEGVDGVHRWTHYWQRLMRDNKLPHDSLVKLPRLEDVALDEVSRRRWLDVIASAVREDVHRLGILELRKTFPTGSKRKGIPAYGPTREDGGAPDDLDEIQPPIPDERRYFFDYSKALKTARELLKEGW
;
A
#
# COMPACT_ATOMS: atom_id res chain seq x y z
N MET A 1 -12.05 -11.35 -34.42
CA MET A 1 -11.47 -12.67 -34.15
C MET A 1 -11.35 -13.26 -35.51
N ASP A 2 -10.14 -13.63 -35.94
CA ASP A 2 -10.03 -14.75 -36.85
C ASP A 2 -10.35 -15.95 -35.95
N PHE A 3 -11.63 -16.31 -35.94
CA PHE A 3 -12.05 -17.62 -35.47
C PHE A 3 -11.48 -18.57 -36.53
N ASP A 4 -10.32 -19.17 -36.25
CA ASP A 4 -9.98 -20.40 -36.96
C ASP A 4 -11.05 -21.41 -36.54
N ASP A 5 -12.10 -21.53 -37.36
CA ASP A 5 -13.27 -22.38 -37.17
C ASP A 5 -12.93 -23.88 -37.02
N ASP A 6 -11.66 -24.26 -37.14
CA ASP A 6 -11.17 -25.63 -36.96
C ASP A 6 -10.84 -25.99 -35.49
N ASP A 7 -10.79 -25.04 -34.54
CA ASP A 7 -10.46 -25.31 -33.13
C ASP A 7 -11.58 -26.06 -32.35
N PHE A 8 -12.77 -26.28 -32.95
CA PHE A 8 -13.95 -26.89 -32.30
C PHE A 8 -14.29 -28.32 -32.76
N ARG A 9 -13.47 -28.98 -33.58
CA ARG A 9 -13.77 -30.36 -34.04
C ARG A 9 -13.58 -31.47 -32.99
N CYS A 10 -13.18 -31.14 -31.76
CA CYS A 10 -13.01 -32.11 -30.67
C CYS A 10 -14.19 -32.13 -29.70
N SER A 11 -14.55 -33.32 -29.22
CA SER A 11 -15.51 -33.49 -28.12
C SER A 11 -15.03 -32.79 -26.85
N VAL A 12 -15.77 -31.77 -26.39
CA VAL A 12 -15.46 -31.04 -25.15
C VAL A 12 -15.63 -31.96 -23.95
N THR A 13 -14.61 -32.05 -23.09
CA THR A 13 -14.68 -32.91 -21.91
C THR A 13 -15.63 -32.33 -20.86
N GLN A 14 -16.29 -33.22 -20.10
CA GLN A 14 -17.05 -32.78 -18.94
C GLN A 14 -16.09 -32.13 -17.93
N TYR A 15 -16.39 -30.88 -17.55
CA TYR A 15 -15.56 -30.13 -16.61
C TYR A 15 -16.39 -29.19 -15.75
N GLY A 16 -16.30 -29.34 -14.44
CA GLY A 16 -16.96 -28.52 -13.44
C GLY A 16 -16.17 -28.50 -12.13
N MET A 17 -16.84 -28.21 -11.02
CA MET A 17 -16.20 -28.09 -9.70
C MET A 17 -15.43 -29.36 -9.29
N LYS A 18 -16.04 -30.53 -9.49
CA LYS A 18 -15.44 -31.82 -9.10
C LYS A 18 -14.20 -32.12 -9.93
N GLU A 19 -14.29 -31.97 -11.24
CA GLU A 19 -13.22 -32.24 -12.20
C GLU A 19 -12.06 -31.24 -12.01
N SER A 20 -12.37 -29.96 -11.75
CA SER A 20 -11.39 -28.93 -11.41
C SER A 20 -10.62 -29.24 -10.12
N ARG A 21 -11.31 -29.74 -9.08
CA ARG A 21 -10.68 -30.16 -7.82
C ARG A 21 -9.87 -31.45 -7.98
N GLN A 22 -10.38 -32.40 -8.75
CA GLN A 22 -9.67 -33.63 -9.07
C GLN A 22 -8.38 -33.31 -9.84
N ARG A 23 -8.43 -32.41 -10.83
CA ARG A 23 -7.25 -31.93 -11.55
C ARG A 23 -6.20 -31.28 -10.64
N LEU A 24 -6.62 -30.56 -9.59
CA LEU A 24 -5.70 -30.01 -8.57
C LEU A 24 -5.13 -31.06 -7.62
N SER A 25 -5.80 -32.20 -7.48
CA SER A 25 -5.37 -33.31 -6.64
C SER A 25 -4.40 -34.21 -7.39
N ASP A 26 -4.71 -34.50 -8.65
CA ASP A 26 -3.93 -35.35 -9.56
C ASP A 26 -2.74 -34.58 -10.15
N GLY A 27 -2.97 -33.32 -10.55
CA GLY A 27 -1.98 -32.40 -11.07
C GLY A 27 -1.49 -31.41 -10.02
N LYS A 28 -0.19 -31.14 -9.99
CA LYS A 28 0.36 -30.04 -9.19
C LYS A 28 -0.03 -28.70 -9.81
N PHE A 29 0.00 -27.64 -9.00
CA PHE A 29 -0.05 -26.27 -9.54
C PHE A 29 1.11 -26.03 -10.50
N HIS A 30 0.92 -25.05 -11.39
CA HIS A 30 1.97 -24.54 -12.24
C HIS A 30 3.24 -24.19 -11.44
N PRO A 31 4.44 -24.61 -11.88
CA PRO A 31 5.69 -24.46 -11.12
C PRO A 31 6.11 -23.01 -10.86
N GLU A 32 5.64 -22.07 -11.69
CA GLU A 32 5.80 -20.63 -11.49
C GLU A 32 4.96 -20.08 -10.34
N VAL A 33 3.84 -20.73 -10.03
CA VAL A 33 2.90 -20.27 -9.01
C VAL A 33 3.32 -20.75 -7.63
N THR A 34 3.59 -22.05 -7.47
CA THR A 34 3.93 -22.67 -6.19
C THR A 34 4.44 -24.09 -6.38
N THR A 35 5.33 -24.53 -5.49
CA THR A 35 5.76 -25.94 -5.40
C THR A 35 4.94 -26.77 -4.42
N LYS A 36 4.08 -26.11 -3.62
CA LYS A 36 3.22 -26.76 -2.62
C LYS A 36 2.02 -27.42 -3.26
N THR A 37 1.53 -28.49 -2.64
CA THR A 37 0.28 -29.14 -3.05
C THR A 37 -0.95 -28.34 -2.61
N ALA A 38 -2.13 -28.60 -3.21
CA ALA A 38 -3.40 -28.00 -2.81
C ALA A 38 -3.68 -28.22 -1.31
N ALA A 39 -3.54 -29.46 -0.82
CA ALA A 39 -3.74 -29.79 0.58
C ALA A 39 -2.77 -29.04 1.52
N GLN A 40 -1.51 -28.83 1.12
CA GLN A 40 -0.56 -28.04 1.91
C GLN A 40 -0.98 -26.58 2.01
N LEU A 41 -1.39 -25.98 0.89
CA LEU A 41 -1.82 -24.57 0.84
C LEU A 41 -3.13 -24.34 1.59
N GLU A 42 -4.09 -25.26 1.50
CA GLU A 42 -5.34 -25.21 2.29
C GLU A 42 -5.05 -25.26 3.79
N ASN A 43 -4.22 -26.21 4.21
CA ASN A 43 -3.83 -26.34 5.61
C ASN A 43 -3.07 -25.12 6.12
N ASP A 44 -2.15 -24.58 5.32
CA ASP A 44 -1.43 -23.35 5.64
C ASP A 44 -2.39 -22.15 5.76
N THR A 45 -3.35 -22.03 4.84
CA THR A 45 -4.36 -20.96 4.84
C THR A 45 -5.26 -21.06 6.07
N ILE A 46 -5.81 -22.24 6.37
CA ILE A 46 -6.67 -22.46 7.54
C ILE A 46 -5.88 -22.20 8.83
N ARG A 47 -4.64 -22.67 8.93
CA ARG A 47 -3.77 -22.42 10.09
C ARG A 47 -3.51 -20.92 10.26
N TYR A 48 -3.20 -20.23 9.17
CA TYR A 48 -2.98 -18.79 9.16
C TYR A 48 -4.22 -18.04 9.64
N LEU A 49 -5.38 -18.27 9.01
CA LEU A 49 -6.65 -17.62 9.37
C LEU A 49 -7.02 -17.89 10.84
N LYS A 50 -6.96 -19.14 11.31
CA LYS A 50 -7.21 -19.50 12.73
C LYS A 50 -6.32 -18.70 13.69
N SER A 51 -5.06 -18.46 13.33
CA SER A 51 -4.12 -17.69 14.16
C SER A 51 -4.46 -16.20 14.24
N ARG A 52 -5.26 -15.67 13.29
CA ARG A 52 -5.55 -14.25 13.12
C ARG A 52 -6.96 -13.82 13.53
N VAL A 53 -7.92 -14.73 13.54
CA VAL A 53 -9.32 -14.42 13.90
C VAL A 53 -9.45 -13.97 15.37
N PHE A 54 -8.67 -14.56 16.28
CA PHE A 54 -8.75 -14.20 17.69
C PHE A 54 -7.94 -12.93 18.02
N ARG A 55 -8.65 -11.85 18.37
CA ARG A 55 -8.08 -10.60 18.90
C ARG A 55 -8.21 -10.56 20.43
N PRO A 56 -7.18 -10.06 21.16
CA PRO A 56 -7.30 -9.80 22.60
C PRO A 56 -8.26 -8.63 22.85
N ASP A 57 -8.90 -8.58 24.03
CA ASP A 57 -9.59 -7.37 24.47
C ASP A 57 -8.62 -6.20 24.66
N ARG A 58 -9.13 -4.96 24.65
CA ARG A 58 -8.29 -3.74 24.72
C ARG A 58 -7.39 -3.73 25.96
N SER A 59 -7.88 -4.18 27.11
CA SER A 59 -7.10 -4.22 28.36
C SER A 59 -5.96 -5.23 28.25
N LYS A 60 -6.21 -6.44 27.76
CA LYS A 60 -5.18 -7.46 27.49
C LYS A 60 -4.22 -7.01 26.41
N TYR A 61 -4.68 -6.32 25.37
CA TYR A 61 -3.81 -5.75 24.35
C TYR A 61 -2.84 -4.74 24.97
N VAL A 62 -3.35 -3.75 25.72
CA VAL A 62 -2.52 -2.75 26.42
C VAL A 62 -1.57 -3.41 27.42
N LYS A 63 -2.04 -4.39 28.21
CA LYS A 63 -1.19 -5.17 29.13
C LYS A 63 -0.12 -5.97 28.39
N SER A 64 -0.44 -6.57 27.24
CA SER A 64 0.52 -7.33 26.42
C SER A 64 1.60 -6.45 25.78
N ARG A 65 1.34 -5.14 25.65
CA ARG A 65 2.38 -4.18 25.28
C ARG A 65 3.36 -3.93 26.42
N LYS A 66 2.87 -3.92 27.67
CA LYS A 66 3.66 -3.75 28.89
C LYS A 66 4.40 -5.04 29.30
N GLN A 67 3.79 -6.20 29.09
CA GLN A 67 4.26 -7.49 29.59
C GLN A 67 4.59 -8.47 28.46
N THR A 68 5.66 -9.23 28.67
CA THR A 68 6.12 -10.32 27.79
C THR A 68 5.13 -11.49 27.81
N PHE A 69 3.99 -11.40 27.13
CA PHE A 69 3.17 -12.59 26.94
C PHE A 69 3.68 -13.42 25.77
N ILE A 70 4.45 -14.46 26.11
CA ILE A 70 4.48 -15.69 25.33
C ILE A 70 3.29 -16.51 25.81
N THR A 71 2.15 -16.35 25.15
CA THR A 71 1.07 -17.33 25.29
C THR A 71 0.79 -17.93 23.91
N SER A 72 0.99 -19.25 23.82
CA SER A 72 0.55 -20.13 22.72
C SER A 72 1.10 -19.84 21.31
N GLY A 73 2.42 -19.94 21.11
CA GLY A 73 3.00 -20.17 19.77
C GLY A 73 2.85 -19.05 18.73
N ARG A 74 2.47 -17.82 19.12
CA ARG A 74 2.33 -16.67 18.20
C ARG A 74 3.61 -15.82 18.18
N ILE A 75 4.37 -15.92 17.08
CA ILE A 75 5.78 -15.47 16.96
C ILE A 75 5.96 -13.94 16.75
N TYR A 76 4.90 -13.18 16.44
CA TYR A 76 5.03 -11.80 15.94
C TYR A 76 5.61 -10.76 16.92
N TYR A 77 5.44 -10.93 18.24
CA TYR A 77 5.95 -9.98 19.22
C TYR A 77 7.46 -10.15 19.52
N ARG A 78 8.08 -11.26 19.10
CA ARG A 78 9.49 -11.56 19.40
C ARG A 78 10.44 -10.78 18.47
N LEU A 79 10.09 -10.58 17.20
CA LEU A 79 10.94 -9.86 16.24
C LEU A 79 11.00 -8.35 16.53
N ARG A 80 9.86 -7.71 16.87
CA ARG A 80 9.80 -6.28 17.26
C ARG A 80 10.67 -5.93 18.47
N ARG A 81 11.00 -6.92 19.31
CA ARG A 81 11.92 -6.73 20.45
C ARG A 81 13.38 -6.72 20.05
N LEU A 82 13.71 -7.33 18.91
CA LEU A 82 15.07 -7.50 18.42
C LEU A 82 15.40 -6.50 17.31
N THR A 83 14.39 -6.02 16.56
CA THR A 83 14.58 -5.06 15.49
C THR A 83 13.55 -3.92 15.52
N LYS A 84 13.98 -2.68 15.22
CA LYS A 84 13.09 -1.49 15.04
C LYS A 84 12.56 -1.39 13.60
N GLY A 85 13.13 -2.14 12.68
CA GLY A 85 12.80 -2.21 11.25
C GLY A 85 13.24 -3.56 10.69
N PRO A 86 13.12 -3.80 9.37
CA PRO A 86 13.69 -5.00 8.76
C PRO A 86 15.21 -5.09 8.97
N TRP A 87 15.92 -3.95 9.03
CA TRP A 87 17.38 -3.91 9.14
C TRP A 87 17.91 -3.13 10.35
N PHE A 88 17.03 -2.57 11.18
CA PHE A 88 17.42 -1.87 12.41
C PHE A 88 17.48 -2.80 13.60
N VAL A 89 18.64 -2.91 14.22
CA VAL A 89 18.90 -3.72 15.42
C VAL A 89 18.49 -2.94 16.68
N THR A 90 17.82 -3.58 17.64
CA THR A 90 17.60 -2.97 18.97
C THR A 90 18.84 -3.10 19.85
N GLU A 91 18.98 -2.27 20.88
CA GLU A 91 20.09 -2.36 21.84
C GLU A 91 20.23 -3.78 22.45
N ARG A 92 19.09 -4.45 22.65
CA ARG A 92 19.05 -5.83 23.13
C ARG A 92 19.70 -6.82 22.17
N LEU A 93 19.51 -6.65 20.86
CA LEU A 93 20.12 -7.51 19.85
C LEU A 93 21.60 -7.14 19.65
N SER A 94 21.95 -5.86 19.68
CA SER A 94 23.35 -5.40 19.55
C SER A 94 24.22 -5.84 20.72
N ASN A 95 23.66 -5.97 21.92
CA ASN A 95 24.38 -6.42 23.11
C ASN A 95 24.68 -7.93 23.15
N ARG A 96 24.18 -8.73 22.19
CA ARG A 96 24.50 -10.17 22.14
C ARG A 96 25.97 -10.38 21.78
N PRO A 97 26.67 -11.37 22.39
CA PRO A 97 28.09 -11.63 22.11
C PRO A 97 28.42 -11.76 20.62
N ALA A 98 27.55 -12.44 19.84
CA ALA A 98 27.71 -12.59 18.41
C ALA A 98 27.68 -11.26 17.62
N PHE A 99 26.86 -10.30 18.06
CA PHE A 99 26.80 -8.95 17.46
C PHE A 99 28.02 -8.10 17.84
N LYS A 100 28.48 -8.19 19.11
CA LYS A 100 29.68 -7.48 19.60
C LYS A 100 30.96 -7.98 18.93
N ALA A 101 31.11 -9.30 18.76
CA ALA A 101 32.23 -9.91 18.04
C ALA A 101 32.28 -9.47 16.57
N ALA A 102 31.11 -9.28 15.93
CA ALA A 102 31.05 -8.72 14.58
C ALA A 102 31.31 -7.19 14.54
N ALA A 103 31.09 -6.46 15.64
CA ALA A 103 31.29 -5.01 15.73
C ALA A 103 32.74 -4.57 15.94
N SER A 104 33.56 -5.45 16.50
CA SER A 104 34.94 -5.15 16.90
C SER A 104 35.95 -5.27 15.75
N ARG A 105 35.51 -5.49 14.51
CA ARG A 105 36.40 -5.45 13.34
C ARG A 105 36.79 -4.01 13.02
N SER A 106 38.10 -3.77 12.90
CA SER A 106 38.66 -2.50 12.42
C SER A 106 38.11 -2.21 11.03
N LYS A 107 37.44 -1.06 10.87
CA LYS A 107 36.97 -0.53 9.58
C LYS A 107 38.12 -0.07 8.67
N THR A 108 39.35 -0.02 9.19
CA THR A 108 40.51 0.62 8.56
C THR A 108 41.60 -0.33 8.11
N ARG A 109 41.54 -1.62 8.44
CA ARG A 109 42.54 -2.58 7.98
C ARG A 109 42.00 -3.36 6.80
N ALA A 110 42.35 -2.92 5.58
CA ALA A 110 42.47 -3.85 4.47
C ALA A 110 43.33 -5.01 4.99
N ALA A 111 42.76 -6.21 5.04
CA ALA A 111 43.58 -7.38 5.26
C ALA A 111 44.60 -7.36 4.11
N ALA A 112 45.87 -7.12 4.44
CA ALA A 112 46.95 -7.40 3.53
C ALA A 112 46.71 -8.82 3.02
N ILE A 113 46.54 -8.95 1.71
CA ILE A 113 46.47 -10.25 1.05
C ILE A 113 47.90 -10.80 1.13
N GLU A 114 48.24 -11.38 2.28
CA GLU A 114 49.34 -12.33 2.35
C GLU A 114 48.92 -13.54 1.53
N THR A 115 49.81 -13.89 0.61
CA THR A 115 49.69 -14.84 -0.49
C THR A 115 49.52 -16.29 -0.03
N ALA A 116 48.40 -16.59 0.63
CA ALA A 116 47.97 -17.95 0.91
C ALA A 116 46.65 -18.24 0.19
N PRO A 117 46.53 -19.40 -0.50
CA PRO A 117 45.27 -19.82 -1.10
C PRO A 117 44.34 -20.27 0.03
N PHE A 118 43.61 -19.32 0.61
CA PHE A 118 42.63 -19.59 1.66
C PHE A 118 41.21 -19.42 1.09
N ILE A 119 40.58 -20.54 0.75
CA ILE A 119 39.12 -20.62 0.56
C ILE A 119 38.54 -20.94 1.95
N PRO A 120 37.90 -20.00 2.67
CA PRO A 120 37.17 -20.38 3.88
C PRO A 120 35.91 -21.15 3.47
N HIS A 121 35.66 -22.29 4.11
CA HIS A 121 34.37 -23.00 4.05
C HIS A 121 33.20 -22.23 4.71
N GLU A 122 33.41 -20.97 5.11
CA GLU A 122 32.40 -20.13 5.76
C GLU A 122 32.07 -18.91 4.89
N ILE A 123 30.79 -18.71 4.56
CA ILE A 123 30.27 -17.57 3.78
C ILE A 123 30.50 -16.21 4.46
N VAL A 124 30.72 -16.23 5.77
CA VAL A 124 30.73 -15.04 6.64
C VAL A 124 31.94 -14.12 6.41
N PRO A 125 33.20 -14.61 6.33
CA PRO A 125 34.34 -13.80 5.90
C PRO A 125 34.14 -13.11 4.55
N VAL A 126 33.54 -13.79 3.58
CA VAL A 126 33.33 -13.27 2.22
C VAL A 126 32.31 -12.13 2.23
N VAL A 127 31.15 -12.33 2.87
CA VAL A 127 30.13 -11.27 3.02
C VAL A 127 30.64 -10.12 3.89
N GLY A 128 31.56 -10.38 4.82
CA GLY A 128 32.21 -9.35 5.64
C GLY A 128 33.37 -8.61 4.97
N HIS A 129 33.68 -8.89 3.71
CA HIS A 129 34.75 -8.21 2.97
C HIS A 129 34.27 -6.84 2.45
N LEU A 130 35.11 -5.81 2.55
CA LEU A 130 34.73 -4.41 2.26
C LEU A 130 34.18 -4.20 0.84
N TYR A 131 34.67 -4.95 -0.15
CA TYR A 131 34.26 -4.81 -1.56
C TYR A 131 33.36 -5.94 -2.04
N LEU A 132 33.54 -7.17 -1.52
CA LEU A 132 32.77 -8.33 -1.97
C LEU A 132 31.42 -8.38 -1.23
N GLY A 133 31.38 -7.96 0.03
CA GLY A 133 30.16 -7.84 0.81
C GLY A 133 29.10 -7.00 0.11
N PRO A 134 29.39 -5.73 -0.23
CA PRO A 134 28.43 -4.88 -0.95
C PRO A 134 28.00 -5.46 -2.29
N LYS A 135 28.90 -6.08 -3.06
CA LYS A 135 28.56 -6.70 -4.34
C LYS A 135 27.66 -7.94 -4.17
N ILE A 136 27.93 -8.79 -3.19
CA ILE A 136 27.05 -9.92 -2.87
C ILE A 136 25.69 -9.42 -2.39
N MET A 137 25.67 -8.35 -1.59
CA MET A 137 24.41 -7.75 -1.16
C MET A 137 23.63 -7.15 -2.33
N GLU A 138 24.28 -6.62 -3.35
CA GLU A 138 23.61 -6.19 -4.57
C GLU A 138 22.79 -7.33 -5.18
N ASP A 139 23.38 -8.51 -5.37
CA ASP A 139 22.68 -9.67 -5.93
C ASP A 139 21.58 -10.19 -4.98
N VAL A 140 21.86 -10.25 -3.67
CA VAL A 140 20.90 -10.70 -2.66
C VAL A 140 19.68 -9.78 -2.57
N PHE A 141 19.90 -8.46 -2.61
CA PHE A 141 18.81 -7.51 -2.59
C PHE A 141 18.12 -7.43 -3.95
N ARG A 142 18.84 -7.55 -5.07
CA ARG A 142 18.28 -7.65 -6.43
C ARG A 142 17.34 -8.85 -6.59
N ASP A 143 17.56 -9.95 -5.86
CA ASP A 143 16.63 -11.09 -5.76
C ASP A 143 15.43 -10.84 -4.83
N GLY A 144 15.28 -9.64 -4.28
CA GLY A 144 14.12 -9.22 -3.51
C GLY A 144 14.26 -9.28 -2.00
N HIS A 145 13.32 -8.64 -1.30
CA HIS A 145 13.40 -8.44 0.15
C HIS A 145 13.40 -9.75 0.94
N LYS A 146 12.65 -10.75 0.48
CA LYS A 146 12.56 -12.02 1.19
C LYS A 146 13.86 -12.81 1.16
N THR A 147 14.63 -12.74 0.09
CA THR A 147 15.95 -13.38 0.00
C THR A 147 16.91 -12.72 0.98
N ALA A 148 16.98 -11.39 0.99
CA ALA A 148 17.73 -10.66 2.00
C ALA A 148 17.32 -11.04 3.44
N MET A 149 16.00 -11.11 3.72
CA MET A 149 15.50 -11.50 5.05
C MET A 149 15.84 -12.94 5.41
N ARG A 150 15.72 -13.90 4.48
CA ARG A 150 16.08 -15.30 4.72
C ARG A 150 17.56 -15.43 5.07
N LEU A 151 18.43 -14.78 4.29
CA LEU A 151 19.88 -14.74 4.57
C LEU A 151 20.14 -14.19 5.97
N SER A 152 19.43 -13.13 6.34
CA SER A 152 19.61 -12.46 7.62
C SER A 152 19.07 -13.24 8.81
N LEU A 153 18.05 -14.08 8.61
CA LEU A 153 17.51 -14.96 9.64
C LEU A 153 18.38 -16.19 9.92
N THR A 154 19.40 -16.48 9.08
CA THR A 154 20.32 -17.61 9.30
C THR A 154 21.14 -17.46 10.59
N SER A 155 21.61 -16.26 10.90
CA SER A 155 22.32 -15.97 12.14
C SER A 155 22.32 -14.48 12.46
N SER A 156 22.49 -14.16 13.75
CA SER A 156 22.69 -12.78 14.20
C SER A 156 23.89 -12.07 13.54
N LYS A 157 24.97 -12.81 13.25
CA LYS A 157 26.15 -12.28 12.55
C LYS A 157 25.80 -11.93 11.09
N MET A 158 25.06 -12.80 10.41
CA MET A 158 24.62 -12.55 9.03
C MET A 158 23.65 -11.38 8.94
N PHE A 159 22.67 -11.29 9.86
CA PHE A 159 21.78 -10.12 9.93
C PHE A 159 22.55 -8.80 9.95
N LYS A 160 23.61 -8.74 10.77
CA LYS A 160 24.45 -7.57 10.86
C LYS A 160 25.18 -7.29 9.55
N LEU A 161 25.84 -8.31 8.99
CA LEU A 161 26.59 -8.17 7.75
C LEU A 161 25.72 -7.74 6.58
N VAL A 162 24.48 -8.24 6.49
CA VAL A 162 23.54 -7.80 5.46
C VAL A 162 23.22 -6.31 5.60
N GLY A 163 22.98 -5.83 6.82
CA GLY A 163 22.71 -4.42 7.07
C GLY A 163 23.93 -3.50 6.95
N ASP A 164 25.14 -3.98 7.23
CA ASP A 164 26.37 -3.18 7.21
C ASP A 164 26.98 -3.04 5.80
N ASN A 165 26.50 -3.81 4.81
CA ASN A 165 27.02 -3.82 3.44
C ASN A 165 26.08 -3.15 2.41
N VAL A 166 25.06 -2.43 2.87
CA VAL A 166 24.11 -1.71 2.01
C VAL A 166 23.89 -0.30 2.53
N ASN A 167 23.59 0.64 1.63
CA ASN A 167 23.25 1.99 2.04
C ASN A 167 21.89 1.99 2.72
N ARG A 168 21.85 2.46 3.95
CA ARG A 168 20.61 2.49 4.75
C ARG A 168 20.31 3.91 5.16
N TRP A 169 19.24 4.44 4.59
CA TRP A 169 18.69 5.74 4.91
C TRP A 169 17.60 5.60 5.97
N ASP A 170 17.82 6.21 7.13
CA ASP A 170 16.83 6.33 8.18
C ASP A 170 15.91 7.51 7.87
N PHE A 171 14.66 7.20 7.56
CA PHE A 171 13.66 8.21 7.26
C PHE A 171 13.39 9.14 8.46
N CYS A 172 13.43 8.63 9.70
CA CYS A 172 13.20 9.44 10.89
C CYS A 172 14.39 10.35 11.21
N ALA A 173 15.62 9.83 11.12
CA ALA A 173 16.83 10.62 11.36
C ALA A 173 17.20 11.53 10.18
N MET A 174 16.58 11.34 9.01
CA MET A 174 16.88 12.07 7.77
C MET A 174 18.36 11.96 7.36
N ALA A 175 18.96 10.78 7.59
CA ALA A 175 20.39 10.54 7.43
C ALA A 175 20.72 9.07 7.15
N TYR A 176 21.96 8.81 6.72
CA TYR A 176 22.46 7.45 6.59
C TYR A 176 22.84 6.84 7.95
N VAL A 177 22.37 5.62 8.18
CA VAL A 177 22.85 4.76 9.28
C VAL A 177 24.12 4.04 8.87
N VAL A 178 24.16 3.64 7.61
CA VAL A 178 25.28 2.97 6.96
C VAL A 178 25.41 3.58 5.58
N GLU A 179 26.57 4.15 5.32
CA GLU A 179 27.00 4.64 4.02
C GLU A 179 28.25 3.86 3.63
N VAL A 180 28.13 3.08 2.56
CA VAL A 180 29.14 2.16 2.04
C VAL A 180 29.15 2.25 0.51
N PRO A 181 30.21 1.80 -0.17
CA PRO A 181 30.27 1.77 -1.63
C PRO A 181 29.38 0.65 -2.20
N SER A 182 28.08 0.71 -1.93
CA SER A 182 27.03 -0.19 -2.42
C SER A 182 26.12 0.56 -3.39
N SER A 183 25.66 -0.12 -4.43
CA SER A 183 24.61 0.37 -5.32
C SER A 183 23.20 0.11 -4.79
N VAL A 184 23.10 -0.56 -3.63
CA VAL A 184 21.83 -0.84 -2.94
C VAL A 184 21.52 0.30 -1.97
N MET A 185 20.38 0.95 -2.15
CA MET A 185 19.83 1.92 -1.21
C MET A 185 18.52 1.41 -0.61
N ILE A 186 18.49 1.37 0.71
CA ILE A 186 17.31 0.99 1.49
C ILE A 186 16.86 2.21 2.28
N VAL A 187 15.64 2.67 2.01
CA VAL A 187 14.94 3.68 2.79
C VAL A 187 14.02 2.95 3.76
N GLU A 188 14.22 3.16 5.05
CA GLU A 188 13.39 2.52 6.07
C GLU A 188 12.94 3.50 7.15
N VAL A 189 11.77 3.21 7.73
CA VAL A 189 11.18 3.99 8.82
C VAL A 189 11.26 3.16 10.10
N PRO A 190 12.21 3.44 11.01
CA PRO A 190 12.31 2.72 12.26
C PRO A 190 11.08 2.96 13.15
N GLN A 191 10.68 1.93 13.88
CA GLN A 191 9.63 2.03 14.89
C GLN A 191 10.26 2.38 16.23
N HIS A 192 9.87 3.54 16.77
CA HIS A 192 10.27 3.99 18.10
C HIS A 192 9.11 3.81 19.09
N THR A 193 9.45 3.50 20.34
CA THR A 193 8.53 3.66 21.47
C THR A 193 8.65 5.06 22.06
N ILE A 194 7.64 5.53 22.77
CA ILE A 194 7.71 6.80 23.54
C ILE A 194 8.86 6.75 24.55
N GLY A 195 9.13 5.60 25.16
CA GLY A 195 10.29 5.39 26.03
C GLY A 195 11.62 5.65 25.32
N ASP A 196 11.79 5.16 24.09
CA ASP A 196 13.00 5.41 23.28
C ASP A 196 13.21 6.92 23.02
N ILE A 197 12.11 7.68 22.82
CA ILE A 197 12.18 9.12 22.58
C ILE A 197 12.55 9.86 23.88
N LEU A 198 11.87 9.55 24.98
CA LEU A 198 12.09 10.18 26.28
C LEU A 198 13.47 9.88 26.88
N GLU A 199 14.11 8.79 26.47
CA GLU A 199 15.50 8.49 26.84
C GLU A 199 16.47 9.59 26.38
N ALA A 200 16.29 10.12 25.16
CA ALA A 200 17.11 11.22 24.69
C ALA A 200 16.92 12.48 25.54
N GLN A 201 15.66 12.82 25.89
CA GLN A 201 15.39 13.93 26.79
C GLN A 201 16.11 13.78 28.13
N LYS A 202 16.07 12.58 28.72
CA LYS A 202 16.76 12.26 29.97
C LYS A 202 18.29 12.32 29.84
N LYS A 203 18.83 11.91 28.69
CA LYS A 203 20.28 11.89 28.41
C LYS A 203 20.85 13.30 28.37
N TYR A 204 20.20 14.23 27.66
CA TYR A 204 20.71 15.58 27.51
C TYR A 204 20.31 16.53 28.66
N LYS A 205 19.21 16.25 29.39
CA LYS A 205 18.72 17.05 30.53
C LYS A 205 18.58 18.55 30.24
N LEU A 206 18.28 18.89 28.99
CA LEU A 206 18.15 20.28 28.55
C LEU A 206 16.71 20.77 28.75
N ARG A 207 16.56 22.05 29.11
CA ARG A 207 15.25 22.71 29.13
C ARG A 207 14.80 22.92 27.68
N LEU A 208 13.56 22.54 27.37
CA LEU A 208 12.98 22.78 26.04
C LEU A 208 13.02 24.26 25.67
N ASP A 209 13.26 24.55 24.40
CA ASP A 209 13.43 25.90 23.81
C ASP A 209 14.59 26.75 24.34
N SER A 210 15.45 26.21 25.22
CA SER A 210 16.67 26.91 25.66
C SER A 210 17.70 27.07 24.52
N PRO A 211 18.60 28.07 24.57
CA PRO A 211 19.70 28.17 23.63
C PRO A 211 20.53 26.88 23.54
N GLU A 212 20.77 26.22 24.68
CA GLU A 212 21.52 24.97 24.78
C GLU A 212 20.77 23.81 24.10
N TRP A 213 19.43 23.78 24.19
CA TRP A 213 18.60 22.83 23.45
C TRP A 213 18.78 22.98 21.94
N LYS A 214 18.70 24.22 21.44
CA LYS A 214 18.83 24.53 20.01
C LYS A 214 20.22 24.19 19.49
N GLU A 215 21.26 24.58 20.24
CA GLU A 215 22.65 24.26 19.91
C GLU A 215 22.89 22.74 19.91
N THR A 216 22.41 22.03 20.93
CA THR A 216 22.55 20.57 21.01
C THR A 216 21.80 19.88 19.88
N ARG A 217 20.58 20.31 19.56
CA ARG A 217 19.81 19.77 18.42
C ARG A 217 20.56 20.01 17.11
N GLN A 218 21.01 21.24 16.86
CA GLN A 218 21.74 21.58 15.65
C GLN A 218 23.05 20.78 15.52
N ARG A 219 23.76 20.58 16.63
CA ARG A 219 24.94 19.72 16.70
C ARG A 219 24.60 18.25 16.41
N LEU A 220 23.52 17.71 16.98
CA LEU A 220 23.11 16.33 16.71
C LEU A 220 22.67 16.15 15.25
N GLU A 221 21.95 17.12 14.69
CA GLU A 221 21.58 17.12 13.27
C GLU A 221 22.79 17.20 12.35
N SER A 222 23.78 18.05 12.65
CA SER A 222 25.01 18.13 11.85
C SER A 222 25.87 16.87 11.95
N LEU A 223 25.85 16.21 13.12
CA LEU A 223 26.49 14.91 13.34
C LEU A 223 25.67 13.72 12.82
N GLN A 224 24.46 13.96 12.29
CA GLN A 224 23.53 12.91 11.88
C GLN A 224 23.22 11.88 12.99
N ASP A 225 23.20 12.35 14.25
CA ASP A 225 22.92 11.52 15.41
C ASP A 225 21.41 11.21 15.52
N PHE A 226 21.07 9.95 15.77
CA PHE A 226 19.69 9.46 15.93
C PHE A 226 18.90 10.16 17.03
N ASP A 227 19.57 10.66 18.06
CA ASP A 227 18.91 11.42 19.11
C ASP A 227 18.37 12.76 18.61
N GLY A 228 18.87 13.30 17.49
CA GLY A 228 18.36 14.52 16.86
C GLY A 228 16.86 14.43 16.53
N TYR A 229 16.44 13.34 15.89
CA TYR A 229 15.01 13.07 15.61
C TYR A 229 14.18 12.98 16.89
N LYS A 230 14.72 12.33 17.92
CA LYS A 230 14.00 12.13 19.20
C LYS A 230 13.75 13.47 19.89
N LEU A 231 14.77 14.33 19.97
CA LEU A 231 14.63 15.67 20.52
C LEU A 231 13.65 16.50 19.68
N ARG A 232 13.77 16.46 18.35
CA ARG A 232 12.84 17.16 17.44
C ARG A 232 11.39 16.71 17.62
N SER A 233 11.16 15.42 17.85
CA SER A 233 9.81 14.88 18.11
C SER A 233 9.20 15.46 19.40
N ILE A 234 10.01 15.69 20.43
CA ILE A 234 9.57 16.33 21.69
C ILE A 234 9.29 17.82 21.47
N GLU A 235 10.19 18.51 20.77
CA GLU A 235 10.03 19.92 20.40
C GLU A 235 8.74 20.14 19.60
N MET A 236 8.43 19.27 18.65
CA MET A 236 7.20 19.38 17.86
C MET A 236 5.93 19.29 18.69
N GLU A 237 5.85 18.42 19.71
CA GLU A 237 4.69 18.38 20.60
C GLU A 237 4.53 19.69 21.39
N GLN A 238 5.64 20.32 21.80
CA GLN A 238 5.59 21.65 22.43
C GLN A 238 5.17 22.74 21.45
N VAL A 239 5.66 22.69 20.21
CA VAL A 239 5.22 23.60 19.13
C VAL A 239 3.72 23.46 18.91
N PHE A 240 3.18 22.24 18.78
CA PHE A 240 1.75 22.02 18.63
C PHE A 240 0.95 22.62 19.78
N PHE A 241 1.42 22.41 21.02
CA PHE A 241 0.81 22.98 22.21
C PHE A 241 0.78 24.51 22.18
N GLN A 242 1.89 25.16 21.84
CA GLN A 242 1.99 26.62 21.70
C GLN A 242 1.02 27.13 20.62
N TRP A 243 0.97 26.48 19.46
CA TRP A 243 0.08 26.87 18.37
C TRP A 243 -1.38 26.77 18.78
N ALA A 244 -1.84 25.70 19.42
CA ALA A 244 -3.25 25.69 19.82
C ALA A 244 -3.55 26.59 21.01
N ARG A 245 -2.60 26.96 21.88
CA ARG A 245 -2.83 28.06 22.84
C ARG A 245 -3.17 29.37 22.12
N ILE A 246 -2.43 29.69 21.06
CA ILE A 246 -2.69 30.85 20.21
C ILE A 246 -4.04 30.71 19.53
N TRP A 247 -4.26 29.61 18.80
CA TRP A 247 -5.47 29.46 17.99
C TRP A 247 -6.74 29.31 18.81
N ARG A 248 -6.68 28.68 19.99
CA ARG A 248 -7.80 28.64 20.92
C ARG A 248 -8.23 30.02 21.39
N ALA A 249 -7.30 30.97 21.53
CA ALA A 249 -7.61 32.35 21.90
C ALA A 249 -8.14 33.20 20.73
N GLU A 250 -7.90 32.78 19.49
CA GLU A 250 -8.24 33.51 18.26
C GLU A 250 -9.49 32.95 17.57
N CYS A 251 -9.77 31.65 17.76
CA CYS A 251 -11.01 30.97 17.37
C CYS A 251 -12.12 31.24 18.41
N LEU A 252 -12.43 32.51 18.63
CA LEU A 252 -13.40 32.97 19.61
C LEU A 252 -14.84 32.66 19.18
N ARG A 253 -15.71 32.43 20.16
CA ARG A 253 -17.16 32.28 19.96
C ARG A 253 -17.98 33.00 21.02
N VAL A 254 -19.12 33.56 20.61
CA VAL A 254 -20.08 34.24 21.51
C VAL A 254 -20.77 33.24 22.45
N ALA A 255 -21.06 32.03 21.95
CA ALA A 255 -21.92 31.04 22.62
C ALA A 255 -21.20 30.03 23.54
N GLY A 256 -19.90 30.20 23.81
CA GLY A 256 -19.10 29.21 24.57
C GLY A 256 -18.68 27.98 23.74
N PRO A 257 -18.17 26.89 24.36
CA PRO A 257 -17.74 25.68 23.65
C PRO A 257 -18.90 25.04 22.88
N TYR A 258 -18.65 24.44 21.70
CA TYR A 258 -19.68 23.77 20.91
C TYR A 258 -20.36 22.64 21.70
N TRP A 259 -21.56 22.93 22.19
CA TRP A 259 -22.59 21.93 22.45
C TRP A 259 -23.95 22.34 21.88
N ALA A 260 -24.05 23.40 21.06
CA ALA A 260 -25.34 24.06 20.85
C ALA A 260 -25.82 24.37 19.43
N THR A 261 -25.06 24.23 18.33
CA THR A 261 -25.65 24.54 17.01
C THR A 261 -25.15 23.63 15.88
N ASP A 262 -26.06 23.22 14.99
CA ASP A 262 -25.75 22.65 13.66
C ASP A 262 -25.21 23.70 12.68
N ASP A 263 -24.74 24.82 13.21
CA ASP A 263 -24.38 26.01 12.44
C ASP A 263 -23.03 25.77 11.77
N GLN A 264 -23.05 25.80 10.44
CA GLN A 264 -21.87 25.64 9.59
C GLN A 264 -21.12 26.96 9.41
N GLU A 265 -21.63 28.07 9.98
CA GLU A 265 -20.99 29.37 9.87
C GLU A 265 -19.86 29.56 10.89
N ILE A 266 -18.79 30.23 10.45
CA ILE A 266 -17.68 30.64 11.32
C ILE A 266 -18.15 31.82 12.16
N ASP A 267 -18.02 31.72 13.48
CA ASP A 267 -18.44 32.77 14.41
C ASP A 267 -17.80 34.12 14.05
N PRO A 268 -18.58 35.22 13.99
CA PRO A 268 -18.07 36.56 13.68
C PRO A 268 -16.93 37.02 14.59
N LEU A 269 -16.84 36.52 15.83
CA LEU A 269 -15.74 36.84 16.76
C LEU A 269 -14.43 36.14 16.41
N THR A 270 -14.44 35.09 15.58
CA THR A 270 -13.21 34.46 15.11
C THR A 270 -12.39 35.49 14.32
N THR A 271 -11.14 35.69 14.74
CA THR A 271 -10.31 36.73 14.16
C THR A 271 -9.95 36.43 12.71
N GLY A 272 -9.70 37.48 11.92
CA GLY A 272 -9.29 37.33 10.51
C GLY A 272 -8.03 36.46 10.36
N ARG A 273 -7.10 36.55 11.32
CA ARG A 273 -5.87 35.75 11.36
C ARG A 273 -6.17 34.26 11.54
N ALA A 274 -7.15 33.90 12.38
CA ALA A 274 -7.57 32.51 12.54
C ALA A 274 -8.25 31.98 11.27
N LYS A 275 -9.12 32.78 10.63
CA LYS A 275 -9.76 32.43 9.35
C LYS A 275 -8.73 32.16 8.27
N GLU A 276 -7.75 33.06 8.12
CA GLU A 276 -6.64 32.90 7.18
C GLU A 276 -5.79 31.66 7.49
N TRP A 277 -5.39 31.48 8.76
CA TRP A 277 -4.60 30.33 9.16
C TRP A 277 -5.34 29.04 8.90
N TRP A 278 -6.63 28.92 9.25
CA TRP A 278 -7.39 27.70 9.00
C TRP A 278 -7.90 27.58 7.55
N LYS A 279 -7.66 28.60 6.70
CA LYS A 279 -8.20 28.68 5.32
C LYS A 279 -9.72 28.50 5.28
N ASP A 280 -10.39 29.15 6.22
CA ASP A 280 -11.85 29.04 6.43
C ASP A 280 -12.35 27.59 6.66
N ASP A 281 -11.46 26.68 7.09
CA ASP A 281 -11.87 25.34 7.54
C ASP A 281 -12.65 25.46 8.85
N VAL A 282 -13.97 25.51 8.69
CA VAL A 282 -14.96 25.56 9.76
C VAL A 282 -14.69 24.49 10.81
N ASN A 283 -14.34 23.27 10.40
CA ASN A 283 -14.14 22.17 11.34
C ASN A 283 -12.89 22.39 12.21
N GLY A 284 -11.77 22.78 11.60
CA GLY A 284 -10.54 23.11 12.33
C GLY A 284 -10.74 24.26 13.32
N ILE A 285 -11.42 25.34 12.91
CA ILE A 285 -11.74 26.48 13.77
C ILE A 285 -12.62 26.04 14.94
N ASN A 286 -13.65 25.23 14.67
CA ASN A 286 -14.57 24.77 15.69
C ASN A 286 -13.92 23.85 16.71
N VAL A 287 -13.03 22.94 16.28
CA VAL A 287 -12.24 22.11 17.18
C VAL A 287 -11.39 23.00 18.10
N MET A 288 -10.68 23.99 17.57
CA MET A 288 -9.81 24.87 18.37
C MET A 288 -10.58 25.74 19.35
N GLY A 289 -11.67 26.36 18.90
CA GLY A 289 -12.51 27.22 19.75
C GLY A 289 -13.23 26.46 20.86
N SER A 290 -13.37 25.13 20.73
CA SER A 290 -14.01 24.28 21.73
C SER A 290 -13.06 23.76 22.81
N LEU A 291 -11.75 24.00 22.69
CA LEU A 291 -10.78 23.59 23.68
C LEU A 291 -10.90 24.42 24.97
N GLU A 292 -10.84 23.74 26.11
CA GLU A 292 -10.71 24.38 27.43
C GLU A 292 -9.43 25.23 27.49
N PRO A 293 -9.34 26.22 28.42
CA PRO A 293 -8.11 26.96 28.63
C PRO A 293 -6.91 26.04 28.83
N LEU A 294 -5.93 26.20 27.95
CA LEU A 294 -4.71 25.40 27.92
C LEU A 294 -3.63 26.04 28.81
N ASP A 295 -3.79 25.87 30.13
CA ASP A 295 -2.81 26.30 31.14
C ASP A 295 -1.63 25.31 31.26
N LYS A 296 -1.86 24.04 30.90
CA LYS A 296 -0.90 22.93 30.93
C LYS A 296 -0.90 22.17 29.61
N MET A 297 0.16 21.37 29.39
CA MET A 297 0.29 20.48 28.24
C MET A 297 -0.97 19.62 28.05
N TRP A 298 -1.35 19.34 26.80
CA TRP A 298 -2.52 18.52 26.50
C TRP A 298 -2.44 17.14 27.13
N SER A 299 -3.58 16.64 27.62
CA SER A 299 -3.70 15.24 27.97
C SER A 299 -3.48 14.35 26.74
N ALA A 300 -3.77 14.84 25.54
CA ALA A 300 -3.58 14.24 24.22
C ALA A 300 -2.12 14.17 23.75
N ASN A 301 -1.19 14.84 24.44
CA ASN A 301 0.24 14.75 24.14
C ASN A 301 0.65 13.27 24.06
N GLN A 302 1.34 12.89 22.98
CA GLN A 302 1.65 11.48 22.76
C GLN A 302 2.64 10.90 23.76
N PHE A 303 3.44 11.74 24.44
CA PHE A 303 4.39 11.34 25.48
C PHE A 303 3.74 11.11 26.84
N GLU A 304 2.45 11.45 27.00
CA GLU A 304 1.68 11.13 28.20
C GLU A 304 1.32 9.63 28.26
N GLY A 305 1.36 9.07 29.47
CA GLY A 305 0.99 7.68 29.74
C GLY A 305 2.16 6.68 29.63
N THR A 306 1.99 5.61 28.85
CA THR A 306 2.88 4.44 28.92
C THR A 306 4.06 4.56 27.96
N LYS A 307 5.29 4.38 28.47
CA LYS A 307 6.53 4.39 27.67
C LYS A 307 6.57 3.35 26.56
N ASP A 308 5.81 2.26 26.68
CA ASP A 308 5.75 1.18 25.69
C ASP A 308 4.81 1.47 24.49
N LYS A 309 4.12 2.63 24.50
CA LYS A 309 3.33 3.08 23.34
C LYS A 309 4.27 3.38 22.17
N LEU A 310 3.82 3.11 20.95
CA LEU A 310 4.62 3.35 19.74
C LEU A 310 4.53 4.84 19.49
N HIS A 311 5.68 5.47 19.31
CA HIS A 311 5.76 6.85 18.85
C HIS A 311 5.13 6.93 17.47
N LYS A 312 4.29 7.95 17.29
CA LYS A 312 3.69 8.23 16.01
C LYS A 312 4.35 9.48 15.46
N MET A 313 5.08 9.32 14.36
CA MET A 313 5.71 10.44 13.70
C MET A 313 4.65 11.46 13.26
N PRO A 314 4.77 12.73 13.68
CA PRO A 314 3.93 13.81 13.18
C PRO A 314 4.02 13.95 11.66
N ILE A 315 2.93 14.37 11.02
CA ILE A 315 2.86 14.53 9.55
C ILE A 315 3.87 15.60 9.10
N SER A 316 4.00 16.68 9.85
CA SER A 316 4.99 17.74 9.64
C SER A 316 6.43 17.21 9.55
N LEU A 317 6.87 16.41 10.53
CA LEU A 317 8.19 15.75 10.49
C LEU A 317 8.32 14.77 9.34
N ALA A 318 7.23 14.07 8.99
CA ALA A 318 7.23 13.16 7.86
C ALA A 318 7.42 13.92 6.53
N MET A 319 6.83 15.11 6.37
CA MET A 319 7.02 15.96 5.17
C MET A 319 8.46 16.45 5.06
N GLU A 320 9.04 16.93 6.17
CA GLU A 320 10.45 17.35 6.22
C GLU A 320 11.39 16.20 5.86
N SER A 321 11.11 15.01 6.40
CA SER A 321 11.89 13.79 6.13
C SER A 321 11.78 13.39 4.67
N LEU A 322 10.58 13.51 4.07
CA LEU A 322 10.38 13.26 2.65
C LEU A 322 11.18 14.27 1.80
N PHE A 323 11.16 15.56 2.13
CA PHE A 323 11.97 16.56 1.43
C PHE A 323 13.45 16.20 1.43
N LYS A 324 14.00 15.86 2.62
CA LYS A 324 15.40 15.43 2.75
C LYS A 324 15.71 14.16 1.96
N LEU A 325 14.80 13.20 1.97
CA LEU A 325 14.91 11.99 1.16
C LEU A 325 14.94 12.31 -0.35
N MET A 326 14.07 13.20 -0.83
CA MET A 326 14.07 13.58 -2.26
C MET A 326 15.39 14.24 -2.67
N ALA A 327 15.92 15.13 -1.82
CA ALA A 327 17.22 15.74 -2.02
C ALA A 327 18.36 14.70 -2.03
N GLU A 328 18.32 13.75 -1.11
CA GLU A 328 19.32 12.68 -1.06
C GLU A 328 19.27 11.76 -2.27
N LEU A 329 18.07 11.30 -2.66
CA LEU A 329 17.90 10.46 -3.83
C LEU A 329 18.39 11.17 -5.10
N HIS A 330 18.17 12.48 -5.19
CA HIS A 330 18.75 13.26 -6.27
C HIS A 330 20.28 13.29 -6.21
N ARG A 331 20.88 13.51 -5.04
CA ARG A 331 22.34 13.51 -4.84
C ARG A 331 22.97 12.16 -5.20
N ALA A 332 22.35 11.07 -4.76
CA ALA A 332 22.84 9.70 -4.93
C ALA A 332 22.44 9.03 -6.27
N ARG A 333 21.70 9.73 -7.14
CA ARG A 333 21.07 9.16 -8.34
C ARG A 333 21.99 8.40 -9.29
N SER A 334 23.28 8.72 -9.33
CA SER A 334 24.25 8.17 -10.27
C SER A 334 24.68 6.74 -9.93
N HIS A 335 24.51 6.28 -8.69
CA HIS A 335 25.05 4.99 -8.24
C HIS A 335 24.00 4.02 -7.70
N ILE A 336 22.74 4.43 -7.58
CA ILE A 336 21.67 3.56 -7.09
C ILE A 336 21.21 2.62 -8.22
N GLU A 337 21.44 1.32 -8.04
CA GLU A 337 20.92 0.27 -8.94
C GLU A 337 19.74 -0.49 -8.33
N VAL A 338 19.74 -0.68 -7.01
CA VAL A 338 18.68 -1.38 -6.28
C VAL A 338 18.08 -0.45 -5.23
N LEU A 339 16.79 -0.13 -5.36
CA LEU A 339 16.09 0.77 -4.46
C LEU A 339 14.99 0.06 -3.67
N HIS A 340 15.10 0.02 -2.35
CA HIS A 340 14.08 -0.53 -1.46
C HIS A 340 13.42 0.56 -0.61
N LEU A 341 12.10 0.67 -0.67
CA LEU A 341 11.30 1.65 0.08
C LEU A 341 10.41 0.91 1.11
N HIS A 342 10.76 1.00 2.39
CA HIS A 342 10.06 0.31 3.47
C HIS A 342 9.24 1.27 4.34
N LYS A 343 7.92 1.15 4.28
CA LYS A 343 6.94 1.85 5.15
C LYS A 343 7.01 3.37 5.11
N VAL A 344 7.54 3.96 4.04
CA VAL A 344 7.68 5.42 3.88
C VAL A 344 6.30 6.09 3.96
N PRO A 345 6.00 6.97 4.94
CA PRO A 345 4.62 7.29 5.31
C PRO A 345 3.87 8.16 4.30
N LEU A 346 4.60 9.01 3.58
CA LEU A 346 4.08 9.95 2.58
C LEU A 346 4.52 9.57 1.16
N LEU A 347 4.90 8.31 0.94
CA LEU A 347 5.15 7.79 -0.38
C LEU A 347 3.84 7.31 -0.99
N ASP A 348 3.32 8.06 -1.95
CA ASP A 348 2.27 7.60 -2.86
C ASP A 348 2.85 7.35 -4.27
N ARG A 349 1.97 6.97 -5.21
CA ARG A 349 2.36 6.65 -6.59
C ARG A 349 3.03 7.83 -7.32
N ARG A 350 2.69 9.08 -6.96
CA ARG A 350 3.25 10.28 -7.57
C ARG A 350 4.66 10.50 -7.09
N MET A 351 4.88 10.41 -5.78
CA MET A 351 6.22 10.51 -5.20
C MET A 351 7.13 9.41 -5.75
N LEU A 352 6.62 8.18 -5.88
CA LEU A 352 7.35 7.09 -6.51
C LEU A 352 7.70 7.38 -7.97
N ALA A 353 6.79 7.96 -8.76
CA ALA A 353 7.04 8.34 -10.14
C ALA A 353 8.12 9.43 -10.26
N ILE A 354 8.08 10.44 -9.41
CA ILE A 354 9.11 11.50 -9.35
C ILE A 354 10.48 10.88 -9.05
N ILE A 355 10.55 10.01 -8.03
CA ILE A 355 11.77 9.29 -7.65
C ILE A 355 12.32 8.48 -8.83
N LEU A 356 11.53 7.57 -9.40
CA LEU A 356 12.03 6.63 -10.42
C LEU A 356 12.42 7.31 -11.73
N ARG A 357 11.74 8.38 -12.13
CA ARG A 357 12.13 9.20 -13.29
C ARG A 357 13.47 9.92 -13.06
N GLY A 358 13.80 10.23 -11.81
CA GLY A 358 15.05 10.91 -11.42
C GLY A 358 16.24 9.98 -11.15
N LEU A 359 16.04 8.66 -11.13
CA LEU A 359 17.06 7.65 -10.85
C LEU A 359 17.39 6.84 -12.12
N PRO A 360 18.39 7.22 -12.92
CA PRO A 360 18.62 6.63 -14.25
C PRO A 360 19.16 5.18 -14.22
N HIS A 361 19.83 4.77 -13.14
CA HIS A 361 20.53 3.47 -13.07
C HIS A 361 19.77 2.38 -12.30
N VAL A 362 18.60 2.68 -11.74
CA VAL A 362 17.80 1.69 -11.00
C VAL A 362 17.35 0.57 -11.94
N THR A 363 17.79 -0.66 -11.66
CA THR A 363 17.41 -1.88 -12.39
C THR A 363 16.41 -2.72 -11.61
N MET A 364 16.39 -2.59 -10.28
CA MET A 364 15.41 -3.25 -9.41
C MET A 364 14.83 -2.27 -8.40
N MET A 365 13.50 -2.30 -8.25
CA MET A 365 12.82 -1.55 -7.20
C MET A 365 11.94 -2.42 -6.30
N GLY A 366 11.98 -2.15 -5.01
CA GLY A 366 11.20 -2.80 -3.97
C GLY A 366 10.32 -1.80 -3.23
N VAL A 367 9.01 -2.03 -3.13
CA VAL A 367 8.09 -1.16 -2.36
C VAL A 367 7.34 -1.99 -1.33
N TYR A 368 7.52 -1.69 -0.04
CA TYR A 368 7.08 -2.57 1.05
C TYR A 368 6.27 -1.83 2.10
N ASN A 369 4.95 -2.06 2.08
CA ASN A 369 3.96 -1.65 3.06
C ASN A 369 3.95 -0.12 3.34
N CYS A 370 4.17 0.68 2.30
CA CYS A 370 4.08 2.14 2.35
C CYS A 370 2.60 2.57 2.49
N PRO A 371 2.21 3.36 3.52
CA PRO A 371 0.80 3.62 3.87
C PRO A 371 -0.09 4.20 2.77
N LEU A 372 0.46 4.97 1.82
CA LEU A 372 -0.30 5.57 0.73
C LEU A 372 -0.22 4.78 -0.59
N ILE A 373 0.48 3.64 -0.61
CA ILE A 373 0.53 2.71 -1.74
C ILE A 373 -0.39 1.53 -1.44
N HIS A 374 -1.51 1.45 -2.16
CA HIS A 374 -2.49 0.38 -2.00
C HIS A 374 -2.40 -0.65 -3.12
N PHE A 375 -3.16 -1.76 -2.98
CA PHE A 375 -3.15 -2.87 -3.93
C PHE A 375 -3.37 -2.47 -5.39
N GLY A 376 -4.28 -1.53 -5.66
CA GLY A 376 -4.56 -1.05 -7.01
C GLY A 376 -3.38 -0.34 -7.71
N ASP A 377 -2.35 0.07 -6.96
CA ASP A 377 -1.22 0.84 -7.51
C ASP A 377 -0.26 0.00 -8.34
N VAL A 378 -0.37 -1.33 -8.26
CA VAL A 378 0.40 -2.22 -9.12
C VAL A 378 0.20 -1.89 -10.61
N ILE A 379 -0.98 -1.44 -11.02
CA ILE A 379 -1.27 -1.11 -12.42
C ILE A 379 -0.56 0.17 -12.88
N PRO A 380 -0.79 1.35 -12.27
CA PRO A 380 -0.08 2.56 -12.68
C PRO A 380 1.44 2.46 -12.47
N ILE A 381 1.93 1.66 -11.52
CA ILE A 381 3.37 1.42 -11.35
C ILE A 381 3.95 0.59 -12.52
N LEU A 382 3.24 -0.41 -13.02
CA LEU A 382 3.67 -1.14 -14.22
C LEU A 382 3.67 -0.24 -15.47
N ASP A 383 2.68 0.66 -15.58
CA ASP A 383 2.62 1.68 -16.64
C ASP A 383 3.81 2.65 -16.55
N LEU A 384 4.17 3.08 -15.34
CA LEU A 384 5.35 3.90 -15.09
C LEU A 384 6.65 3.18 -15.50
N ILE A 385 6.82 1.91 -15.13
CA ILE A 385 8.00 1.13 -15.52
C ILE A 385 8.09 1.05 -17.05
N HIS A 386 6.96 0.87 -17.74
CA HIS A 386 6.92 0.86 -19.19
C HIS A 386 7.37 2.20 -19.79
N GLU A 387 6.81 3.32 -19.30
CA GLU A 387 7.18 4.68 -19.70
C GLU A 387 8.69 4.91 -19.53
N ILE A 388 9.22 4.63 -18.34
CA ILE A 388 10.65 4.80 -18.02
C ILE A 388 11.51 3.93 -18.93
N ASN A 389 11.17 2.65 -19.09
CA ASN A 389 11.96 1.74 -19.93
C ASN A 389 11.93 2.13 -21.42
N ASN A 390 10.84 2.72 -21.92
CA ASN A 390 10.79 3.28 -23.27
C ASN A 390 11.80 4.41 -23.43
N ASP A 391 11.83 5.34 -22.49
CA ASP A 391 12.73 6.49 -22.55
C ASP A 391 14.19 6.12 -22.31
N ARG A 392 14.45 5.15 -21.42
CA ARG A 392 15.79 4.61 -21.19
C ARG A 392 16.33 3.84 -22.40
N ARG A 393 15.48 3.09 -23.11
CA ARG A 393 15.87 2.45 -24.38
C ARG A 393 16.34 3.46 -25.42
N LYS A 394 15.64 4.57 -25.59
CA LYS A 394 16.03 5.64 -26.52
C LYS A 394 17.37 6.27 -26.16
N LYS A 395 17.72 6.27 -24.87
CA LYS A 395 18.95 6.87 -24.31
C LYS A 395 20.06 5.85 -24.02
N ASN A 396 19.87 4.58 -24.41
CA ASN A 396 20.79 3.48 -24.10
C ASN A 396 21.15 3.34 -22.61
N MET A 397 20.15 3.51 -21.73
CA MET A 397 20.28 3.38 -20.28
C MET A 397 19.71 2.04 -19.78
N PRO A 398 20.19 1.52 -18.63
CA PRO A 398 19.71 0.25 -18.08
C PRO A 398 18.22 0.30 -17.76
N LYS A 399 17.51 -0.79 -18.06
CA LYS A 399 16.07 -0.90 -17.81
C LYS A 399 15.80 -1.31 -16.36
N ILE A 400 14.61 -0.99 -15.88
CA ILE A 400 14.05 -1.66 -14.71
C ILE A 400 13.60 -3.05 -15.16
N GLU A 401 14.26 -4.08 -14.62
CA GLU A 401 14.06 -5.49 -14.98
C GLU A 401 13.27 -6.25 -13.90
N ALA A 402 13.29 -5.76 -12.66
CA ALA A 402 12.69 -6.45 -11.53
C ALA A 402 11.88 -5.51 -10.62
N PHE A 403 10.74 -6.00 -10.12
CA PHE A 403 9.84 -5.26 -9.23
C PHE A 403 9.30 -6.14 -8.11
N ASP A 404 9.77 -5.93 -6.88
CA ASP A 404 9.28 -6.62 -5.69
C ASP A 404 8.27 -5.73 -4.93
N PHE A 405 7.02 -6.19 -4.82
CA PHE A 405 5.91 -5.34 -4.40
C PHE A 405 5.12 -5.93 -3.24
N PHE A 406 5.05 -5.21 -2.12
CA PHE A 406 4.14 -5.50 -1.02
C PHE A 406 3.32 -4.24 -0.74
N PRO A 407 2.09 -4.10 -1.26
CA PRO A 407 1.27 -2.91 -0.98
C PRO A 407 0.90 -2.83 0.50
N HIS A 408 0.36 -1.69 0.93
CA HIS A 408 -0.10 -1.53 2.30
C HIS A 408 -1.11 -2.62 2.67
N PHE A 409 -0.83 -3.36 3.73
CA PHE A 409 -1.71 -4.38 4.25
C PHE A 409 -2.49 -3.85 5.46
N ASN A 410 -3.79 -3.64 5.27
CA ASN A 410 -4.69 -3.12 6.29
C ASN A 410 -5.01 -4.21 7.33
N GLN A 411 -4.39 -4.10 8.52
CA GLN A 411 -4.58 -5.07 9.61
C GLN A 411 -5.86 -4.85 10.42
N GLY A 412 -6.49 -3.68 10.29
CA GLY A 412 -7.62 -3.27 11.13
C GLY A 412 -7.22 -3.02 12.59
N THR A 413 -8.22 -2.75 13.43
CA THR A 413 -8.01 -2.45 14.85
C THR A 413 -7.41 -3.66 15.59
N PRO A 414 -6.30 -3.52 16.35
CA PRO A 414 -5.51 -4.67 16.83
C PRO A 414 -6.13 -5.43 18.02
N TYR A 415 -7.23 -4.95 18.58
CA TYR A 415 -7.95 -5.53 19.70
C TYR A 415 -9.42 -5.78 19.34
N ALA A 416 -10.11 -6.59 20.14
CA ALA A 416 -11.51 -6.91 19.94
C ALA A 416 -12.39 -5.65 20.09
N HIS A 417 -13.22 -5.40 19.08
CA HIS A 417 -14.22 -4.34 18.98
C HIS A 417 -15.30 -4.84 18.03
N GLU A 418 -16.53 -4.30 18.10
CA GLU A 418 -17.66 -4.71 17.26
C GLU A 418 -17.32 -4.67 15.76
N ASN A 419 -16.67 -3.58 15.33
CA ASN A 419 -16.24 -3.40 13.94
C ASN A 419 -14.81 -3.91 13.63
N ALA A 420 -14.11 -4.56 14.57
CA ALA A 420 -12.69 -4.92 14.37
C ALA A 420 -12.50 -6.12 13.43
N ALA A 421 -12.16 -5.84 12.18
CA ALA A 421 -11.98 -6.82 11.11
C ALA A 421 -10.62 -6.66 10.42
N THR A 422 -10.12 -7.71 9.75
CA THR A 422 -8.94 -7.59 8.88
C THR A 422 -9.35 -7.94 7.46
N TYR A 423 -9.46 -6.93 6.60
CA TYR A 423 -9.78 -7.09 5.18
C TYR A 423 -8.53 -7.20 4.29
N GLY A 424 -7.36 -6.75 4.79
CA GLY A 424 -6.09 -6.80 4.07
C GLY A 424 -5.95 -5.74 2.96
N ILE A 425 -6.92 -5.67 2.04
CA ILE A 425 -6.90 -4.73 0.91
C ILE A 425 -7.36 -3.31 1.26
N SER A 426 -8.23 -3.17 2.27
CA SER A 426 -8.86 -1.90 2.67
C SER A 426 -8.99 -1.78 4.18
N TRP A 427 -9.12 -0.56 4.69
CA TRP A 427 -9.38 -0.33 6.11
C TRP A 427 -10.81 -0.73 6.49
N GLY A 428 -11.79 -0.31 5.69
CA GLY A 428 -13.21 -0.62 5.88
C GLY A 428 -13.73 -1.76 5.00
N PRO A 429 -14.98 -2.19 5.21
CA PRO A 429 -15.64 -3.17 4.36
C PRO A 429 -15.90 -2.58 2.96
N ILE A 430 -15.65 -3.38 1.93
CA ILE A 430 -15.99 -3.07 0.52
C ILE A 430 -17.03 -4.08 0.05
N GLU A 431 -17.97 -3.64 -0.78
CA GLU A 431 -18.98 -4.52 -1.39
C GLU A 431 -18.34 -5.73 -2.09
N MET A 432 -18.85 -6.93 -1.81
CA MET A 432 -18.32 -8.21 -2.27
C MET A 432 -18.20 -8.27 -3.80
N ASP A 433 -19.22 -7.81 -4.53
CA ASP A 433 -19.25 -7.83 -6.01
C ASP A 433 -18.12 -6.97 -6.60
N ILE A 434 -17.86 -5.81 -6.00
CA ILE A 434 -16.77 -4.91 -6.43
C ILE A 434 -15.41 -5.48 -6.02
N ALA A 435 -15.26 -5.87 -4.76
CA ALA A 435 -13.97 -6.30 -4.21
C ALA A 435 -13.51 -7.65 -4.78
N GLN A 436 -14.38 -8.67 -4.81
CA GLN A 436 -14.01 -10.00 -5.31
C GLN A 436 -13.62 -9.94 -6.79
N ARG A 437 -14.51 -9.38 -7.63
CA ARG A 437 -14.27 -9.27 -9.08
C ARG A 437 -13.11 -8.31 -9.37
N GLY A 438 -13.01 -7.22 -8.62
CA GLY A 438 -11.94 -6.22 -8.76
C GLY A 438 -10.57 -6.76 -8.37
N PHE A 439 -10.48 -7.54 -7.30
CA PHE A 439 -9.24 -8.16 -6.82
C PHE A 439 -8.60 -9.03 -7.92
N TYR A 440 -9.35 -9.99 -8.46
CA TYR A 440 -8.86 -10.85 -9.54
C TYR A 440 -8.68 -10.11 -10.88
N ALA A 441 -9.50 -9.09 -11.18
CA ALA A 441 -9.30 -8.28 -12.38
C ALA A 441 -7.99 -7.48 -12.33
N ILE A 442 -7.58 -6.98 -11.17
CA ILE A 442 -6.28 -6.31 -10.98
C ILE A 442 -5.15 -7.33 -11.11
N ILE A 443 -5.27 -8.53 -10.51
CA ILE A 443 -4.29 -9.61 -10.67
C ILE A 443 -4.11 -9.97 -12.14
N LEU A 444 -5.20 -10.18 -12.90
CA LEU A 444 -5.15 -10.53 -14.32
C LEU A 444 -4.38 -9.47 -15.12
N LYS A 445 -4.69 -8.19 -14.91
CA LYS A 445 -3.99 -7.08 -15.55
C LYS A 445 -2.51 -7.07 -15.16
N ALA A 446 -2.20 -7.20 -13.88
CA ALA A 446 -0.83 -7.17 -13.37
C ALA A 446 0.02 -8.34 -13.91
N VAL A 447 -0.51 -9.57 -13.95
CA VAL A 447 0.19 -10.74 -14.52
C VAL A 447 0.49 -10.52 -16.00
N LEU A 448 -0.50 -10.08 -16.77
CA LEU A 448 -0.33 -9.93 -18.21
C LEU A 448 0.55 -8.73 -18.57
N LYS A 449 0.50 -7.64 -17.79
CA LYS A 449 1.42 -6.51 -17.95
C LYS A 449 2.85 -6.86 -17.54
N SER A 450 3.05 -7.53 -16.41
CA SER A 450 4.39 -7.95 -15.97
C SER A 450 5.04 -8.93 -16.95
N LYS A 451 4.32 -9.96 -17.41
CA LYS A 451 4.82 -10.85 -18.49
C LYS A 451 5.03 -10.10 -19.81
N GLY A 452 4.17 -9.15 -20.16
CA GLY A 452 4.32 -8.32 -21.35
C GLY A 452 5.57 -7.41 -21.31
N LEU A 453 5.99 -7.01 -20.12
CA LEU A 453 7.20 -6.23 -19.87
C LEU A 453 8.45 -7.10 -19.69
N GLY A 454 8.29 -8.39 -19.40
CA GLY A 454 9.39 -9.26 -18.98
C GLY A 454 9.95 -8.87 -17.62
N LEU A 455 9.08 -8.51 -16.67
CA LEU A 455 9.47 -8.11 -15.32
C LEU A 455 9.57 -9.31 -14.37
N ASP A 456 10.69 -9.39 -13.66
CA ASP A 456 10.95 -10.40 -12.64
C ASP A 456 10.39 -9.99 -11.26
N LEU A 457 10.37 -10.96 -10.34
CA LEU A 457 9.98 -10.89 -8.92
C LEU A 457 8.49 -10.69 -8.62
N LEU A 458 7.76 -9.89 -9.41
CA LEU A 458 6.38 -9.50 -9.05
C LEU A 458 5.44 -10.69 -8.84
N PHE A 459 5.51 -11.70 -9.70
CA PHE A 459 4.72 -12.95 -9.56
C PHE A 459 5.58 -14.17 -9.29
N SER A 460 6.88 -13.99 -9.05
CA SER A 460 7.78 -15.08 -8.71
C SER A 460 7.32 -15.72 -7.41
N LYS A 461 7.29 -17.06 -7.38
CA LYS A 461 6.97 -17.82 -6.16
C LYS A 461 7.85 -17.34 -5.00
N ASP A 462 7.30 -17.39 -3.80
CA ASP A 462 7.95 -16.94 -2.57
C ASP A 462 8.31 -15.46 -2.48
N HIS A 463 7.98 -14.58 -3.41
CA HIS A 463 8.28 -13.12 -3.33
C HIS A 463 7.21 -12.32 -2.58
N ALA A 464 7.39 -10.99 -2.47
CA ALA A 464 6.59 -10.18 -1.55
C ALA A 464 5.13 -10.03 -2.02
N PHE A 465 4.88 -9.91 -3.33
CA PHE A 465 3.51 -9.75 -3.81
C PHE A 465 2.70 -11.05 -3.67
N MET A 466 3.31 -12.19 -3.99
CA MET A 466 2.70 -13.51 -3.72
C MET A 466 2.42 -13.73 -2.23
N ASP A 467 3.29 -13.23 -1.34
CA ASP A 467 3.04 -13.21 0.11
C ASP A 467 1.83 -12.37 0.49
N TYR A 468 1.71 -11.19 -0.11
CA TYR A 468 0.60 -10.27 0.11
C TYR A 468 -0.71 -10.92 -0.34
N LEU A 469 -0.76 -11.45 -1.56
CA LEU A 469 -1.94 -12.10 -2.11
C LEU A 469 -2.38 -13.31 -1.26
N ALA A 470 -1.44 -14.11 -0.75
CA ALA A 470 -1.72 -15.23 0.13
C ALA A 470 -2.26 -14.80 1.51
N LYS A 471 -1.92 -13.59 1.97
CA LYS A 471 -2.39 -13.02 3.25
C LYS A 471 -3.74 -12.34 3.14
N VAL A 472 -4.15 -11.88 1.96
CA VAL A 472 -5.47 -11.25 1.77
C VAL A 472 -6.56 -12.29 2.09
N PRO A 473 -7.51 -11.99 3.00
CA PRO A 473 -8.65 -12.87 3.23
C PRO A 473 -9.42 -13.09 1.93
N ASN A 474 -9.52 -14.34 1.50
CA ASN A 474 -10.28 -14.75 0.32
C ASN A 474 -10.67 -16.23 0.45
N ILE A 475 -11.35 -16.77 -0.57
CA ILE A 475 -11.61 -18.20 -0.68
C ILE A 475 -10.28 -18.99 -0.68
N PRO A 476 -10.24 -20.18 -0.05
CA PRO A 476 -9.08 -21.05 -0.08
C PRO A 476 -8.63 -21.34 -1.50
N LEU A 477 -7.31 -21.42 -1.70
CA LEU A 477 -6.69 -21.66 -3.01
C LEU A 477 -7.07 -20.67 -4.11
N GLY A 478 -7.85 -19.62 -3.85
CA GLY A 478 -8.41 -18.75 -4.88
C GLY A 478 -7.33 -18.09 -5.74
N VAL A 479 -6.37 -17.41 -5.10
CA VAL A 479 -5.22 -16.80 -5.77
C VAL A 479 -4.39 -17.83 -6.54
N TYR A 480 -4.05 -18.95 -5.89
CA TYR A 480 -3.18 -19.97 -6.49
C TYR A 480 -3.84 -20.64 -7.69
N SER A 481 -5.13 -20.98 -7.60
CA SER A 481 -5.92 -21.57 -8.68
C SER A 481 -6.12 -20.59 -9.82
N PHE A 482 -6.37 -19.32 -9.51
CA PHE A 482 -6.50 -18.25 -10.51
C PHE A 482 -5.22 -18.09 -11.32
N LEU A 483 -4.08 -17.96 -10.64
CA LEU A 483 -2.78 -17.79 -11.30
C LEU A 483 -2.40 -19.05 -12.10
N ASP A 484 -2.56 -20.24 -11.52
CA ASP A 484 -2.33 -21.51 -12.21
C ASP A 484 -3.12 -21.62 -13.51
N ALA A 485 -4.39 -21.22 -13.48
CA ALA A 485 -5.24 -21.19 -14.65
C ALA A 485 -4.76 -20.17 -15.70
N VAL A 486 -4.33 -18.98 -15.28
CA VAL A 486 -3.75 -17.98 -16.20
C VAL A 486 -2.47 -18.50 -16.86
N TYR A 487 -1.55 -19.10 -16.10
CA TYR A 487 -0.31 -19.68 -16.63
C TYR A 487 -0.62 -20.82 -17.61
N ARG A 488 -1.51 -21.76 -17.24
CA ARG A 488 -1.94 -22.83 -18.14
C ARG A 488 -2.55 -22.28 -19.43
N TYR A 489 -3.37 -21.23 -19.35
CA TYR A 489 -3.99 -20.63 -20.53
C TYR A 489 -2.97 -20.02 -21.50
N ILE A 490 -2.01 -19.25 -20.99
CA ILE A 490 -1.05 -18.51 -21.82
C ILE A 490 0.09 -19.40 -22.35
N GLU A 491 0.28 -20.59 -21.77
CA GLU A 491 1.33 -21.54 -22.14
C GLU A 491 0.79 -22.74 -22.95
N VAL A 492 -0.50 -22.76 -23.31
CA VAL A 492 -1.04 -23.79 -24.21
C VAL A 492 -0.31 -23.76 -25.55
N ASP A 493 0.25 -24.90 -25.95
CA ASP A 493 0.89 -25.07 -27.25
C ASP A 493 -0.10 -24.72 -28.36
N ARG A 494 0.36 -23.88 -29.31
CA ARG A 494 -0.42 -23.49 -30.48
C ARG A 494 -0.77 -24.68 -31.38
N TRP A 495 0.00 -25.77 -31.30
CA TRP A 495 -0.18 -26.98 -32.11
C TRP A 495 -0.91 -28.12 -31.38
N ALA A 496 -1.35 -27.91 -30.13
CA ALA A 496 -2.07 -28.94 -29.39
C ALA A 496 -3.43 -29.23 -30.05
N TRP A 497 -3.67 -30.49 -30.42
CA TRP A 497 -4.90 -30.92 -31.10
C TRP A 497 -6.18 -30.68 -30.28
N ASN A 498 -6.08 -30.63 -28.94
CA ASN A 498 -7.16 -30.36 -28.00
C ASN A 498 -7.06 -28.96 -27.35
N ARG A 499 -6.37 -28.02 -28.00
CA ARG A 499 -6.12 -26.66 -27.50
C ARG A 499 -7.38 -25.94 -27.00
N GLY A 500 -8.49 -26.05 -27.75
CA GLY A 500 -9.77 -25.45 -27.39
C GLY A 500 -10.27 -25.92 -26.02
N ASP A 501 -10.23 -27.24 -25.78
CA ASP A 501 -10.66 -27.85 -24.52
C ASP A 501 -9.76 -27.45 -23.35
N ILE A 502 -8.43 -27.48 -23.52
CA ILE A 502 -7.47 -27.07 -22.48
C ILE A 502 -7.69 -25.59 -22.09
N LYS A 503 -7.86 -24.71 -23.08
CA LYS A 503 -8.11 -23.29 -22.83
C LYS A 503 -9.46 -23.07 -22.14
N LEU A 504 -10.49 -23.82 -22.51
CA LEU A 504 -11.80 -23.73 -21.90
C LEU A 504 -11.77 -24.15 -20.42
N GLN A 505 -11.09 -25.26 -20.10
CA GLN A 505 -10.85 -25.71 -18.72
C GLN A 505 -10.07 -24.66 -17.90
N ALA A 506 -9.03 -24.07 -18.50
CA ALA A 506 -8.26 -23.00 -17.87
C ALA A 506 -9.13 -21.75 -17.62
N ILE A 507 -9.98 -21.34 -18.56
CA ILE A 507 -10.91 -20.22 -18.35
C ILE A 507 -11.87 -20.53 -17.19
N TYR A 508 -12.41 -21.75 -17.11
CA TYR A 508 -13.27 -22.14 -15.99
C TYR A 508 -12.56 -22.01 -14.65
N ASP A 509 -11.35 -22.56 -14.54
CA ASP A 509 -10.57 -22.51 -13.30
C ASP A 509 -10.17 -21.08 -12.92
N MET A 510 -9.96 -20.20 -13.91
CA MET A 510 -9.69 -18.79 -13.70
C MET A 510 -10.94 -18.03 -13.23
N LEU A 511 -12.10 -18.26 -13.83
CA LEU A 511 -13.34 -17.54 -13.50
C LEU A 511 -14.02 -18.08 -12.24
N LYS A 512 -13.82 -19.36 -11.90
CA LYS A 512 -14.33 -19.99 -10.68
C LYS A 512 -14.08 -19.13 -9.42
N PRO A 513 -12.84 -18.77 -9.06
CA PRO A 513 -12.58 -17.99 -7.85
C PRO A 513 -13.17 -16.57 -7.88
N VAL A 514 -13.42 -16.01 -9.07
CA VAL A 514 -14.10 -14.72 -9.27
C VAL A 514 -15.58 -14.81 -8.90
N ARG A 515 -16.20 -15.96 -9.18
CA ARG A 515 -17.65 -16.18 -9.09
C ARG A 515 -18.11 -16.84 -7.80
N VAL A 516 -17.32 -17.76 -7.22
CA VAL A 516 -17.72 -18.59 -6.04
C VAL A 516 -18.28 -17.76 -4.87
N ALA A 517 -17.71 -16.59 -4.60
CA ALA A 517 -18.15 -15.75 -3.48
C ALA A 517 -19.36 -14.84 -3.81
N VAL A 518 -19.75 -14.76 -5.08
CA VAL A 518 -20.74 -13.79 -5.59
C VAL A 518 -21.98 -14.50 -6.18
N GLU A 519 -21.82 -15.70 -6.71
CA GLU A 519 -22.85 -16.42 -7.44
C GLU A 519 -23.30 -17.69 -6.69
N LYS A 520 -24.63 -17.87 -6.55
CA LYS A 520 -25.22 -18.94 -5.72
C LYS A 520 -25.16 -20.34 -6.33
N HIS A 521 -25.00 -20.46 -7.64
CA HIS A 521 -25.23 -21.73 -8.38
C HIS A 521 -24.00 -22.25 -9.12
N VAL A 522 -22.78 -21.83 -8.73
CA VAL A 522 -21.51 -22.25 -9.36
C VAL A 522 -21.33 -23.78 -9.38
N ALA A 523 -21.87 -24.47 -8.36
CA ALA A 523 -21.84 -25.94 -8.27
C ALA A 523 -22.48 -26.69 -9.45
N HIS A 524 -23.45 -26.05 -10.13
CA HIS A 524 -24.25 -26.64 -11.20
C HIS A 524 -23.91 -26.03 -12.57
N ASP A 525 -22.69 -25.48 -12.71
CA ASP A 525 -22.26 -24.80 -13.93
C ASP A 525 -22.20 -25.75 -15.15
N TYR A 526 -21.93 -27.05 -14.95
CA TYR A 526 -21.96 -28.03 -16.04
C TYR A 526 -23.38 -28.61 -16.24
N PRO A 527 -23.87 -28.79 -17.50
CA PRO A 527 -23.26 -28.37 -18.76
C PRO A 527 -23.62 -26.93 -19.19
N LYS A 528 -24.62 -26.30 -18.54
CA LYS A 528 -25.28 -25.09 -19.06
C LYS A 528 -24.38 -23.86 -19.12
N TYR A 529 -23.61 -23.57 -18.08
CA TYR A 529 -22.69 -22.44 -18.08
C TYR A 529 -21.43 -22.78 -18.86
N TYR A 530 -20.78 -23.90 -18.54
CA TYR A 530 -19.49 -24.30 -19.12
C TYR A 530 -19.55 -24.41 -20.65
N LEU A 531 -20.58 -25.05 -21.21
CA LEU A 531 -20.69 -25.26 -22.67
C LEU A 531 -21.39 -24.11 -23.42
N LYS A 532 -22.29 -23.35 -22.79
CA LYS A 532 -23.19 -22.41 -23.50
C LYS A 532 -23.02 -20.93 -23.14
N LYS A 533 -22.30 -20.59 -22.07
CA LYS A 533 -22.23 -19.20 -21.56
C LYS A 533 -20.82 -18.71 -21.28
N MET A 534 -19.96 -19.59 -20.78
CA MET A 534 -18.59 -19.22 -20.42
C MET A 534 -17.83 -18.76 -21.67
N ALA A 535 -17.06 -17.68 -21.53
CA ALA A 535 -16.24 -17.11 -22.61
C ALA A 535 -17.00 -16.61 -23.87
N THR A 536 -18.34 -16.56 -23.88
CA THR A 536 -19.10 -16.06 -25.04
C THR A 536 -19.24 -14.53 -25.06
N THR A 537 -19.14 -13.87 -23.90
CA THR A 537 -19.48 -12.45 -23.75
C THR A 537 -18.33 -11.65 -23.15
N PHE A 538 -17.87 -10.65 -23.89
CA PHE A 538 -16.83 -9.72 -23.47
C PHE A 538 -17.37 -8.30 -23.39
N PHE A 539 -17.06 -7.59 -22.30
CA PHE A 539 -17.42 -6.19 -22.12
C PHE A 539 -16.19 -5.29 -22.17
N CYS A 540 -16.38 -4.12 -22.76
CA CYS A 540 -15.41 -3.04 -22.77
C CYS A 540 -15.66 -2.10 -21.59
N CYS A 541 -14.60 -1.73 -20.89
CA CYS A 541 -14.67 -0.79 -19.79
C CYS A 541 -14.52 0.65 -20.31
N CYS A 542 -15.54 1.50 -20.12
CA CYS A 542 -15.46 2.91 -20.51
C CYS A 542 -14.50 3.75 -19.65
N SER A 543 -13.98 3.21 -18.54
CA SER A 543 -12.98 3.91 -17.72
C SER A 543 -11.54 3.60 -18.09
N CYS A 544 -11.20 2.36 -18.46
CA CYS A 544 -9.79 1.98 -18.74
C CYS A 544 -9.56 1.44 -20.15
N GLY A 545 -10.60 1.28 -20.96
CA GLY A 545 -10.49 0.85 -22.36
C GLY A 545 -10.24 -0.65 -22.55
N TYR A 546 -10.00 -1.40 -21.47
CA TYR A 546 -9.81 -2.84 -21.56
C TYR A 546 -11.14 -3.56 -21.81
N GLN A 547 -11.08 -4.54 -22.72
CA GLN A 547 -12.12 -5.53 -22.94
C GLN A 547 -11.73 -6.85 -22.26
N THR A 548 -12.64 -7.41 -21.47
CA THR A 548 -12.46 -8.67 -20.71
C THR A 548 -13.80 -9.36 -20.50
N PHE A 549 -13.79 -10.55 -19.89
CA PHE A 549 -14.98 -11.32 -19.56
C PHE A 549 -15.99 -10.52 -18.71
N MET A 550 -17.28 -10.75 -18.95
CA MET A 550 -18.38 -10.09 -18.22
C MET A 550 -18.30 -10.31 -16.69
N GLU A 551 -17.69 -11.39 -16.25
CA GLU A 551 -17.44 -11.76 -14.85
C GLU A 551 -16.54 -10.75 -14.10
N PHE A 552 -15.79 -9.91 -14.80
CA PHE A 552 -15.00 -8.85 -14.17
C PHE A 552 -15.76 -7.51 -14.07
N PHE A 553 -17.05 -7.50 -14.40
CA PHE A 553 -17.95 -6.36 -14.26
C PHE A 553 -18.98 -6.62 -13.16
N PRO A 554 -19.54 -5.56 -12.55
CA PRO A 554 -20.58 -5.71 -11.55
C PRO A 554 -21.78 -6.46 -12.13
N ALA A 555 -22.48 -7.25 -11.31
CA ALA A 555 -23.57 -8.12 -11.75
C ALA A 555 -24.66 -7.37 -12.55
N TYR A 556 -25.01 -6.15 -12.14
CA TYR A 556 -26.02 -5.32 -12.83
C TYR A 556 -25.58 -4.81 -14.21
N SER A 557 -24.28 -4.86 -14.53
CA SER A 557 -23.76 -4.49 -15.85
C SER A 557 -24.22 -5.45 -16.95
N MET A 558 -24.59 -6.68 -16.58
CA MET A 558 -24.86 -7.77 -17.51
C MET A 558 -26.14 -7.58 -18.33
N ASN A 559 -27.15 -6.88 -17.78
CA ASN A 559 -28.46 -6.73 -18.43
C ASN A 559 -29.05 -5.31 -18.43
N GLN A 560 -28.45 -4.34 -17.71
CA GLN A 560 -29.09 -3.04 -17.47
C GLN A 560 -28.26 -1.82 -17.92
N LEU A 561 -26.96 -1.98 -18.16
CA LEU A 561 -26.09 -0.86 -18.51
C LEU A 561 -25.77 -0.80 -20.00
N GLN A 562 -25.99 0.38 -20.57
CA GLN A 562 -25.47 0.77 -21.87
C GLN A 562 -23.93 0.68 -21.87
N PRO A 563 -23.28 0.31 -23.00
CA PRO A 563 -21.83 0.11 -23.08
C PRO A 563 -21.00 1.24 -22.45
N HIS A 564 -21.43 2.48 -22.65
CA HIS A 564 -20.74 3.68 -22.15
C HIS A 564 -20.84 3.94 -20.64
N ARG A 565 -21.65 3.16 -19.94
CA ARG A 565 -21.76 3.19 -18.48
C ARG A 565 -21.07 1.99 -17.83
N ARG A 566 -20.55 1.06 -18.62
CA ARG A 566 -19.92 -0.17 -18.13
C ARG A 566 -18.51 0.13 -17.65
N VAL A 567 -18.33 0.05 -16.33
CA VAL A 567 -17.03 0.16 -15.69
C VAL A 567 -16.70 -1.13 -14.97
N CYS A 568 -15.55 -1.74 -15.29
CA CYS A 568 -15.09 -2.98 -14.67
C CYS A 568 -14.86 -2.82 -13.16
N CYS A 569 -14.90 -3.94 -12.43
CA CYS A 569 -14.69 -3.95 -10.98
C CYS A 569 -13.26 -3.55 -10.58
N ALA A 570 -12.24 -3.74 -11.43
CA ALA A 570 -10.89 -3.24 -11.16
C ALA A 570 -10.87 -1.70 -10.98
N CYS A 571 -11.45 -0.95 -11.93
CA CYS A 571 -11.49 0.51 -11.85
C CYS A 571 -12.35 1.00 -10.68
N ARG A 572 -13.45 0.30 -10.37
CA ARG A 572 -14.32 0.63 -9.23
C ARG A 572 -13.62 0.38 -7.90
N LEU A 573 -12.93 -0.76 -7.76
CA LEU A 573 -12.15 -1.08 -6.58
C LEU A 573 -11.02 -0.06 -6.39
N GLN A 574 -10.27 0.24 -7.44
CA GLN A 574 -9.20 1.24 -7.37
C GLN A 574 -9.72 2.62 -6.96
N LYS A 575 -10.84 3.09 -7.53
CA LYS A 575 -11.50 4.34 -7.09
C LYS A 575 -11.87 4.31 -5.59
N ARG A 576 -12.32 3.17 -5.06
CA ARG A 576 -12.64 3.02 -3.63
C ARG A 576 -11.39 3.10 -2.76
N LEU A 577 -10.30 2.47 -3.18
CA LEU A 577 -9.02 2.54 -2.47
C LEU A 577 -8.39 3.95 -2.55
N ASP A 578 -8.53 4.63 -3.68
CA ASP A 578 -8.11 6.03 -3.86
C ASP A 578 -8.84 6.98 -2.89
N ALA A 579 -10.11 6.71 -2.63
CA ALA A 579 -10.99 7.51 -1.78
C ALA A 579 -10.92 7.17 -0.28
N GLU A 580 -10.07 6.23 0.14
CA GLU A 580 -9.89 5.92 1.56
C GLU A 580 -9.40 7.14 2.36
N THR A 581 -10.08 7.42 3.47
CA THR A 581 -9.84 8.57 4.34
C THR A 581 -9.32 8.19 5.72
N ASP A 582 -9.22 6.88 6.03
CA ASP A 582 -8.70 6.38 7.29
C ASP A 582 -7.26 6.85 7.53
N HIS A 583 -6.86 6.94 8.80
CA HIS A 583 -5.51 7.33 9.19
C HIS A 583 -5.03 8.64 8.53
N LEU A 584 -5.96 9.57 8.32
CA LEU A 584 -5.74 10.86 7.64
C LEU A 584 -5.15 10.71 6.22
N LYS A 585 -5.41 9.60 5.52
CA LYS A 585 -4.94 9.37 4.14
C LYS A 585 -5.35 10.49 3.20
N ALA A 586 -6.58 11.02 3.32
CA ALA A 586 -7.07 12.10 2.47
C ALA A 586 -6.27 13.39 2.68
N GLN A 587 -6.02 13.78 3.93
CA GLN A 587 -5.23 14.95 4.28
C GLN A 587 -3.79 14.79 3.80
N LYS A 588 -3.19 13.61 4.03
CA LYS A 588 -1.83 13.29 3.55
C LYS A 588 -1.72 13.38 2.03
N LYS A 589 -2.68 12.83 1.28
CA LYS A 589 -2.74 12.97 -0.19
C LYS A 589 -2.91 14.45 -0.61
N GLY A 590 -3.76 15.21 0.08
CA GLY A 590 -3.97 16.64 -0.16
C GLY A 590 -2.71 17.50 0.09
N LEU A 591 -1.85 17.13 1.03
CA LEU A 591 -0.54 17.76 1.21
C LEU A 591 0.37 17.50 -0.01
N LEU A 592 0.35 16.28 -0.54
CA LEU A 592 1.10 15.92 -1.75
C LEU A 592 0.53 16.57 -3.02
N ASP A 593 -0.79 16.82 -3.10
CA ASP A 593 -1.42 17.59 -4.18
C ASP A 593 -0.80 18.99 -4.29
N LYS A 594 -0.59 19.66 -3.15
CA LYS A 594 0.05 20.98 -3.09
C LYS A 594 1.49 20.98 -3.59
N LEU A 595 2.21 19.86 -3.48
CA LEU A 595 3.56 19.70 -4.04
C LEU A 595 3.56 19.47 -5.56
N CYS A 596 2.45 18.97 -6.10
CA CYS A 596 2.29 18.64 -7.52
C CYS A 596 1.14 19.47 -8.14
N PRO A 597 1.26 20.81 -8.24
CA PRO A 597 0.14 21.67 -8.63
C PRO A 597 -0.36 21.43 -10.05
N ASP A 598 0.53 21.00 -10.96
CA ASP A 598 0.18 20.75 -12.37
C ASP A 598 -0.35 19.33 -12.61
N TRP A 599 -0.43 18.49 -11.57
CA TRP A 599 -0.85 17.10 -11.68
C TRP A 599 -2.31 17.00 -12.12
N GLU A 600 -2.55 16.19 -13.14
CA GLU A 600 -3.91 15.91 -13.63
C GLU A 600 -4.40 14.55 -13.15
N PRO A 601 -5.23 14.46 -12.09
CA PRO A 601 -5.60 13.18 -11.47
C PRO A 601 -6.28 12.19 -12.41
N LYS A 602 -7.02 12.71 -13.40
CA LYS A 602 -7.80 11.93 -14.36
C LYS A 602 -7.14 11.78 -15.74
N ALA A 603 -5.91 12.24 -15.93
CA ALA A 603 -5.18 11.97 -17.17
C ALA A 603 -4.75 10.49 -17.25
N PHE A 604 -4.63 9.95 -18.46
CA PHE A 604 -4.23 8.56 -18.64
C PHE A 604 -2.71 8.40 -18.72
N ASN A 605 -2.19 7.34 -18.11
CA ASN A 605 -0.79 6.94 -18.23
C ASN A 605 -0.56 6.24 -19.57
N GLN A 606 0.72 6.10 -19.95
CA GLN A 606 1.11 5.23 -21.05
C GLN A 606 0.88 3.77 -20.65
N ASP A 607 -0.09 3.09 -21.27
CA ASP A 607 -0.39 1.69 -20.95
C ASP A 607 0.79 0.77 -21.24
N ALA A 608 1.20 0.00 -20.24
CA ALA A 608 2.11 -1.11 -20.42
C ALA A 608 1.49 -2.18 -21.32
N PRO A 609 2.29 -2.82 -22.19
CA PRO A 609 1.83 -3.87 -23.08
C PRO A 609 1.33 -5.08 -22.29
N LEU A 610 0.28 -5.72 -22.82
CA LEU A 610 -0.16 -7.02 -22.35
C LEU A 610 0.63 -8.14 -23.05
N PHE A 611 0.88 -9.23 -22.35
CA PHE A 611 1.46 -10.43 -22.94
C PHE A 611 0.60 -10.97 -24.08
N ARG A 612 1.20 -11.20 -25.26
CA ARG A 612 0.49 -11.59 -26.50
C ARG A 612 -0.31 -12.89 -26.35
N GLY A 613 0.18 -13.85 -25.55
CA GLY A 613 -0.55 -15.10 -25.28
C GLY A 613 -1.85 -14.91 -24.49
N GLY A 614 -2.05 -13.76 -23.84
CA GLY A 614 -3.22 -13.46 -23.02
C GLY A 614 -4.35 -12.70 -23.73
N VAL A 615 -4.27 -12.45 -25.04
CA VAL A 615 -5.23 -11.63 -25.79
C VAL A 615 -6.68 -12.14 -25.69
N GLY A 616 -6.86 -13.46 -25.57
CA GLY A 616 -8.18 -14.07 -25.38
C GLY A 616 -8.76 -13.92 -23.96
N LEU A 617 -7.97 -13.46 -22.99
CA LEU A 617 -8.43 -13.17 -21.63
C LEU A 617 -8.76 -11.68 -21.45
N ILE A 618 -7.91 -10.81 -21.99
CA ILE A 618 -8.06 -9.36 -21.89
C ILE A 618 -7.27 -8.68 -23.00
N ARG A 619 -7.80 -7.59 -23.54
CA ARG A 619 -7.12 -6.75 -24.52
C ARG A 619 -7.45 -5.28 -24.30
N LEU A 620 -6.49 -4.40 -24.59
CA LEU A 620 -6.75 -2.97 -24.66
C LEU A 620 -7.50 -2.69 -25.96
N HIS A 621 -8.79 -2.34 -25.88
CA HIS A 621 -9.64 -2.21 -27.07
C HIS A 621 -9.57 -0.82 -27.71
N SER A 622 -9.42 0.24 -26.90
CA SER A 622 -9.21 1.61 -27.39
C SER A 622 -8.47 2.47 -26.37
N THR A 623 -7.69 3.42 -26.87
CA THR A 623 -6.99 4.47 -26.12
C THR A 623 -7.60 5.86 -26.35
N GLU A 624 -8.62 5.97 -27.20
CA GLU A 624 -9.32 7.23 -27.47
C GLU A 624 -9.98 7.73 -26.19
N THR A 625 -9.88 9.02 -25.89
CA THR A 625 -10.39 9.62 -24.64
C THR A 625 -11.43 10.70 -24.89
N VAL A 626 -11.59 11.12 -26.14
CA VAL A 626 -12.50 12.17 -26.58
C VAL A 626 -13.52 11.55 -27.52
N ARG A 627 -14.78 11.96 -27.40
CA ARG A 627 -15.83 11.59 -28.34
C ARG A 627 -15.82 12.60 -29.49
N ASP A 628 -15.86 12.10 -30.71
CA ASP A 628 -16.32 12.94 -31.81
C ASP A 628 -17.79 13.30 -31.57
N ILE A 629 -18.17 14.53 -31.87
CA ILE A 629 -19.57 14.96 -31.82
C ILE A 629 -20.32 14.03 -32.79
N PRO A 630 -21.39 13.34 -32.36
CA PRO A 630 -22.10 12.44 -33.25
C PRO A 630 -22.59 13.24 -34.47
N ASN A 631 -22.29 12.75 -35.67
CA ASN A 631 -22.95 13.24 -36.87
C ASN A 631 -24.46 13.05 -36.68
N ILE A 632 -25.18 14.15 -36.47
CA ILE A 632 -26.63 14.15 -36.35
C ILE A 632 -27.16 13.86 -37.76
N VAL A 633 -27.39 12.58 -38.04
CA VAL A 633 -28.07 12.17 -39.27
C VAL A 633 -29.56 12.14 -38.95
N PHE A 634 -30.30 13.07 -39.54
CA PHE A 634 -31.76 13.03 -39.54
C PHE A 634 -32.19 11.93 -40.50
N ALA A 635 -32.68 10.81 -39.96
CA ALA A 635 -33.40 9.83 -40.76
C ALA A 635 -34.88 10.23 -40.77
N GLU A 636 -35.43 10.57 -41.93
CA GLU A 636 -36.88 10.70 -42.11
C GLU A 636 -37.52 9.32 -41.88
N GLY A 637 -38.34 9.21 -40.83
CA GLY A 637 -39.20 8.04 -40.65
C GLY A 637 -40.32 8.03 -41.70
N VAL A 638 -40.77 6.83 -42.08
CA VAL A 638 -41.89 6.59 -43.02
C VAL A 638 -43.21 7.24 -42.54
N ASP A 639 -43.25 7.63 -41.27
CA ASP A 639 -44.32 8.28 -40.51
C ASP A 639 -44.13 9.80 -40.30
N GLY A 640 -43.12 10.42 -40.93
CA GLY A 640 -42.84 11.87 -40.81
C GLY A 640 -42.28 12.31 -39.44
N VAL A 641 -42.15 11.38 -38.49
CA VAL A 641 -41.56 11.63 -37.17
C VAL A 641 -40.04 11.55 -37.27
N HIS A 642 -39.37 12.64 -36.93
CA HIS A 642 -37.91 12.69 -36.83
C HIS A 642 -37.45 11.78 -35.69
N ARG A 643 -36.86 10.62 -36.02
CA ARG A 643 -36.31 9.70 -35.02
C ARG A 643 -34.80 9.93 -34.89
N TRP A 644 -34.38 10.17 -33.66
CA TRP A 644 -32.98 10.32 -33.28
C TRP A 644 -32.30 8.96 -33.38
N THR A 645 -31.64 8.68 -34.51
CA THR A 645 -30.74 7.53 -34.58
C THR A 645 -29.40 7.94 -33.97
N HIS A 646 -29.29 7.76 -32.66
CA HIS A 646 -28.01 7.86 -31.99
C HIS A 646 -27.09 6.75 -32.55
N TYR A 647 -26.23 7.08 -33.51
CA TYR A 647 -25.07 6.25 -33.82
C TYR A 647 -24.13 6.29 -32.61
N TRP A 648 -24.39 5.40 -31.65
CA TRP A 648 -23.52 5.20 -30.49
C TRP A 648 -22.24 4.50 -30.98
N GLN A 649 -21.26 5.27 -31.47
CA GLN A 649 -19.90 4.76 -31.57
C GLN A 649 -19.49 4.15 -30.22
N ARG A 650 -18.62 3.12 -30.24
CA ARG A 650 -18.14 2.47 -29.01
C ARG A 650 -17.43 3.50 -28.14
N LEU A 651 -18.09 3.92 -27.06
CA LEU A 651 -17.58 4.88 -26.09
C LEU A 651 -16.49 4.22 -25.25
N MET A 652 -15.25 4.70 -25.39
CA MET A 652 -14.08 4.09 -24.77
C MET A 652 -13.25 5.18 -24.08
N ARG A 653 -12.79 4.91 -22.85
CA ARG A 653 -11.92 5.75 -21.98
C ARG A 653 -12.29 7.21 -21.72
N ASP A 654 -13.49 7.65 -22.05
CA ASP A 654 -13.98 9.00 -21.76
C ASP A 654 -14.51 9.18 -20.32
N ASN A 655 -14.70 8.09 -19.57
CA ASN A 655 -15.23 8.10 -18.20
C ASN A 655 -14.23 7.52 -17.20
N LYS A 656 -13.03 8.14 -17.10
CA LYS A 656 -12.01 7.69 -16.16
C LYS A 656 -12.47 7.85 -14.71
N LEU A 657 -12.58 6.72 -13.99
CA LEU A 657 -12.94 6.69 -12.58
C LEU A 657 -11.75 6.82 -11.61
N PRO A 658 -10.61 6.11 -11.80
CA PRO A 658 -9.50 6.17 -10.85
C PRO A 658 -8.72 7.49 -10.92
N HIS A 659 -8.14 7.91 -9.79
CA HIS A 659 -7.25 9.07 -9.67
C HIS A 659 -5.78 8.61 -9.64
N ASP A 660 -5.38 7.86 -10.66
CA ASP A 660 -4.10 7.13 -10.74
C ASP A 660 -3.13 7.66 -11.80
N SER A 661 -3.37 8.88 -12.27
CA SER A 661 -2.49 9.55 -13.23
C SER A 661 -1.10 9.82 -12.64
N LEU A 662 -0.08 9.67 -13.49
CA LEU A 662 1.32 10.03 -13.24
C LEU A 662 1.78 11.13 -14.21
N VAL A 663 0.84 11.78 -14.89
CA VAL A 663 1.06 12.82 -15.89
C VAL A 663 1.23 14.19 -15.22
N LYS A 664 2.07 15.06 -15.81
CA LYS A 664 2.38 16.42 -15.31
C LYS A 664 2.88 16.46 -13.86
N LEU A 665 3.75 15.50 -13.52
CA LEU A 665 4.50 15.55 -12.26
C LEU A 665 5.82 16.30 -12.46
N PRO A 666 6.32 17.04 -11.44
CA PRO A 666 7.62 17.71 -11.52
C PRO A 666 8.77 16.69 -11.60
N ARG A 667 9.96 17.15 -12.01
CA ARG A 667 11.16 16.29 -11.97
C ARG A 667 11.69 16.17 -10.54
N LEU A 668 12.45 15.12 -10.28
CA LEU A 668 13.11 14.94 -8.98
C LEU A 668 14.04 16.11 -8.65
N GLU A 669 14.75 16.63 -9.65
CA GLU A 669 15.62 17.80 -9.51
C GLU A 669 14.85 19.04 -9.07
N ASP A 670 13.71 19.33 -9.71
CA ASP A 670 12.84 20.45 -9.33
C ASP A 670 12.41 20.31 -7.86
N VAL A 671 11.88 19.15 -7.49
CA VAL A 671 11.40 18.91 -6.11
C VAL A 671 12.52 18.98 -5.07
N ALA A 672 13.75 18.61 -5.45
CA ALA A 672 14.91 18.53 -4.56
C ALA A 672 15.67 19.85 -4.39
N LEU A 673 15.85 20.60 -5.48
CA LEU A 673 16.82 21.71 -5.53
C LEU A 673 16.21 23.07 -5.86
N ASP A 674 15.08 23.12 -6.57
CA ASP A 674 14.51 24.39 -7.03
C ASP A 674 13.99 25.24 -5.86
N GLU A 675 14.27 26.54 -5.92
CA GLU A 675 13.93 27.50 -4.86
C GLU A 675 12.42 27.73 -4.76
N VAL A 676 11.69 27.68 -5.89
CA VAL A 676 10.23 27.76 -5.88
C VAL A 676 9.65 26.53 -5.18
N SER A 677 10.17 25.36 -5.51
CA SER A 677 9.81 24.09 -4.88
C SER A 677 10.15 24.09 -3.38
N ARG A 678 11.27 24.68 -2.97
CA ARG A 678 11.63 24.86 -1.55
C ARG A 678 10.58 25.68 -0.79
N ARG A 679 10.07 26.78 -1.37
CA ARG A 679 8.97 27.54 -0.75
C ARG A 679 7.70 26.71 -0.63
N ARG A 680 7.34 25.97 -1.69
CA ARG A 680 6.21 25.03 -1.64
C ARG A 680 6.37 23.99 -0.54
N TRP A 681 7.57 23.45 -0.34
CA TRP A 681 7.85 22.54 0.77
C TRP A 681 7.58 23.19 2.13
N LEU A 682 8.05 24.42 2.35
CA LEU A 682 7.79 25.16 3.59
C LEU A 682 6.30 25.39 3.82
N ASP A 683 5.56 25.78 2.78
CA ASP A 683 4.10 25.99 2.86
C ASP A 683 3.33 24.69 3.15
N VAL A 684 3.79 23.57 2.58
CA VAL A 684 3.19 22.25 2.82
C VAL A 684 3.57 21.73 4.21
N ILE A 685 4.78 21.96 4.69
CA ILE A 685 5.18 21.63 6.07
C ILE A 685 4.34 22.45 7.06
N ALA A 686 4.14 23.75 6.82
CA ALA A 686 3.27 24.59 7.64
C ALA A 686 1.81 24.09 7.60
N SER A 687 1.32 23.65 6.44
CA SER A 687 0.02 22.99 6.32
C SER A 687 -0.03 21.67 7.13
N ALA A 688 1.04 20.89 7.14
CA ALA A 688 1.11 19.64 7.90
C ALA A 688 1.13 19.89 9.42
N VAL A 689 1.77 20.96 9.89
CA VAL A 689 1.70 21.40 11.30
C VAL A 689 0.26 21.67 11.71
N ARG A 690 -0.50 22.36 10.85
CA ARG A 690 -1.94 22.61 11.08
C ARG A 690 -2.74 21.32 11.22
N GLU A 691 -2.50 20.34 10.35
CA GLU A 691 -3.17 19.03 10.43
C GLU A 691 -2.80 18.28 11.73
N ASP A 692 -1.54 18.33 12.16
CA ASP A 692 -1.10 17.73 13.42
C ASP A 692 -1.76 18.40 14.64
N VAL A 693 -1.83 19.74 14.66
CA VAL A 693 -2.52 20.52 15.70
C VAL A 693 -4.01 20.18 15.73
N HIS A 694 -4.67 20.15 14.57
CA HIS A 694 -6.08 19.78 14.44
C HIS A 694 -6.35 18.37 14.98
N ARG A 695 -5.56 17.39 14.55
CA ARG A 695 -5.64 15.99 15.00
C ARG A 695 -5.51 15.89 16.52
N LEU A 696 -4.56 16.61 17.12
CA LEU A 696 -4.37 16.60 18.56
C LEU A 696 -5.50 17.33 19.31
N GLY A 697 -6.05 18.42 18.76
CA GLY A 697 -7.25 19.07 19.30
C GLY A 697 -8.45 18.12 19.34
N ILE A 698 -8.68 17.34 18.27
CA ILE A 698 -9.70 16.28 18.25
C ILE A 698 -9.44 15.25 19.36
N LEU A 699 -8.19 14.83 19.54
CA LEU A 699 -7.81 13.88 20.58
C LEU A 699 -8.04 14.43 21.99
N GLU A 700 -7.74 15.71 22.22
CA GLU A 700 -7.94 16.37 23.52
C GLU A 700 -9.43 16.42 23.86
N LEU A 701 -10.26 16.94 22.95
CA LEU A 701 -11.70 17.01 23.14
C LEU A 701 -12.30 15.63 23.42
N ARG A 702 -11.80 14.57 22.78
CA ARG A 702 -12.28 13.20 23.03
C ARG A 702 -11.89 12.68 24.40
N LYS A 703 -10.71 13.05 24.90
CA LYS A 703 -10.27 12.72 26.27
C LYS A 703 -11.10 13.46 27.31
N THR A 704 -11.40 14.74 27.07
CA THR A 704 -12.25 15.57 27.94
C THR A 704 -13.70 15.07 27.95
N PHE A 705 -14.20 14.59 26.81
CA PHE A 705 -15.60 14.16 26.64
C PHE A 705 -15.73 12.70 26.15
N PRO A 706 -15.41 11.69 26.97
CA PRO A 706 -15.28 10.29 26.53
C PRO A 706 -16.61 9.55 26.21
N THR A 707 -17.72 9.85 26.90
CA THR A 707 -19.01 9.11 26.77
C THR A 707 -20.24 9.93 27.19
N GLY A 708 -21.40 9.74 26.52
CA GLY A 708 -22.72 10.19 27.00
C GLY A 708 -23.61 10.89 25.96
N SER A 709 -24.82 11.30 26.36
CA SER A 709 -25.77 12.14 25.59
C SER A 709 -25.20 13.50 25.15
N LYS A 710 -24.05 13.89 25.74
CA LYS A 710 -23.27 15.10 25.45
C LYS A 710 -22.36 15.00 24.22
N ARG A 711 -22.36 13.88 23.46
CA ARG A 711 -21.58 13.77 22.20
C ARG A 711 -22.16 14.60 21.06
N LYS A 712 -23.48 14.83 21.06
CA LYS A 712 -24.15 15.61 20.02
C LYS A 712 -23.65 17.05 20.05
N GLY A 713 -23.18 17.54 18.91
CA GLY A 713 -22.69 18.92 18.75
C GLY A 713 -21.21 19.15 19.06
N ILE A 714 -20.46 18.17 19.59
CA ILE A 714 -19.01 18.36 19.80
C ILE A 714 -18.27 18.17 18.45
N PRO A 715 -17.42 19.12 18.00
CA PRO A 715 -16.79 19.06 16.68
C PRO A 715 -15.89 17.82 16.49
N ALA A 716 -15.25 17.37 17.57
CA ALA A 716 -14.44 16.14 17.57
C ALA A 716 -15.24 14.86 17.27
N TYR A 717 -16.57 14.93 17.32
CA TYR A 717 -17.55 13.87 17.05
C TYR A 717 -18.54 14.25 15.94
N GLY A 718 -18.23 15.25 15.10
CA GLY A 718 -19.10 15.74 14.02
C GLY A 718 -19.61 14.65 13.06
N PRO A 719 -20.41 15.01 12.02
CA PRO A 719 -21.20 14.06 11.20
C PRO A 719 -20.39 13.01 10.42
N THR A 720 -19.06 12.97 10.58
CA THR A 720 -18.18 12.06 9.87
C THR A 720 -17.78 10.78 10.60
N ARG A 721 -18.09 10.54 11.89
CA ARG A 721 -17.86 9.19 12.51
C ARG A 721 -18.77 8.86 13.69
N GLU A 722 -19.75 7.99 13.46
CA GLU A 722 -20.63 7.41 14.50
C GLU A 722 -19.89 6.52 15.52
N ASP A 723 -18.67 6.08 15.19
CA ASP A 723 -17.95 5.02 15.92
C ASP A 723 -17.06 5.50 17.09
N GLY A 724 -16.76 6.80 17.19
CA GLY A 724 -15.91 7.36 18.25
C GLY A 724 -14.39 7.10 18.12
N GLY A 725 -13.89 6.58 16.99
CA GLY A 725 -12.46 6.26 16.78
C GLY A 725 -11.61 7.46 16.35
N ALA A 726 -10.45 7.69 16.99
CA ALA A 726 -9.64 8.90 16.78
C ALA A 726 -8.86 8.86 15.45
N PRO A 727 -8.78 9.98 14.70
CA PRO A 727 -8.11 9.96 13.40
C PRO A 727 -6.61 9.72 13.54
N ASP A 728 -6.09 8.78 12.77
CA ASP A 728 -4.67 8.42 12.71
C ASP A 728 -4.12 8.06 14.10
N ASP A 729 -4.89 7.31 14.89
CA ASP A 729 -4.46 6.71 16.16
C ASP A 729 -4.62 5.18 16.11
N LEU A 730 -3.96 4.47 17.03
CA LEU A 730 -4.12 3.02 17.18
C LEU A 730 -5.55 2.63 17.57
N ASP A 731 -6.28 3.57 18.17
CA ASP A 731 -7.69 3.44 18.52
C ASP A 731 -8.63 3.94 17.42
N GLU A 732 -8.13 4.14 16.18
CA GLU A 732 -9.01 4.37 15.04
C GLU A 732 -9.91 3.14 14.83
N ILE A 733 -11.22 3.38 14.73
CA ILE A 733 -12.22 2.34 14.59
C ILE A 733 -12.56 2.19 13.11
N GLN A 734 -12.85 0.96 12.71
CA GLN A 734 -13.31 0.67 11.36
C GLN A 734 -14.79 1.05 11.23
N PRO A 735 -15.21 1.57 10.06
CA PRO A 735 -16.61 1.92 9.84
C PRO A 735 -17.52 0.70 10.10
N PRO A 736 -18.76 0.94 10.55
CA PRO A 736 -19.72 -0.13 10.83
C PRO A 736 -19.99 -0.97 9.58
N ILE A 737 -20.45 -2.20 9.78
CA ILE A 737 -20.86 -3.11 8.71
C ILE A 737 -22.36 -2.89 8.44
N PRO A 738 -22.77 -2.29 7.31
CA PRO A 738 -24.19 -1.96 7.08
C PRO A 738 -25.11 -3.18 6.87
N ASP A 739 -24.58 -4.33 6.43
CA ASP A 739 -25.26 -5.63 6.21
C ASP A 739 -24.22 -6.76 5.98
N GLU A 740 -24.04 -7.68 6.94
CA GLU A 740 -22.98 -8.72 6.93
C GLU A 740 -22.89 -9.57 5.63
N ARG A 741 -24.00 -9.69 4.88
CA ARG A 741 -24.07 -10.60 3.72
C ARG A 741 -23.41 -10.04 2.46
N ARG A 742 -23.12 -8.73 2.37
CA ARG A 742 -22.73 -8.08 1.10
C ARG A 742 -21.29 -7.56 1.01
N TYR A 743 -20.44 -7.82 2.00
CA TYR A 743 -19.06 -7.29 2.02
C TYR A 743 -17.99 -8.36 1.80
N PHE A 744 -16.84 -7.91 1.28
CA PHE A 744 -15.64 -8.68 1.06
C PHE A 744 -15.18 -9.43 2.32
N PHE A 745 -14.40 -10.49 2.12
CA PHE A 745 -13.92 -11.32 3.22
C PHE A 745 -13.07 -10.52 4.20
N ASP A 746 -13.40 -10.64 5.49
CA ASP A 746 -12.43 -10.50 6.56
C ASP A 746 -11.87 -11.90 6.91
N TYR A 747 -10.90 -11.98 7.83
CA TYR A 747 -10.38 -13.28 8.25
C TYR A 747 -11.42 -14.23 8.86
N SER A 748 -12.42 -13.71 9.56
CA SER A 748 -13.46 -14.53 10.19
C SER A 748 -14.36 -15.17 9.14
N LYS A 749 -14.85 -14.38 8.19
CA LYS A 749 -15.66 -14.80 7.05
C LYS A 749 -14.87 -15.73 6.13
N ALA A 750 -13.61 -15.41 5.82
CA ALA A 750 -12.73 -16.29 5.05
C ALA A 750 -12.56 -17.66 5.72
N LEU A 751 -12.35 -17.71 7.04
CA LEU A 751 -12.22 -18.98 7.76
C LEU A 751 -13.52 -19.79 7.77
N LYS A 752 -14.67 -19.12 7.90
CA LYS A 752 -15.99 -19.76 7.84
C LYS A 752 -16.21 -20.37 6.45
N THR A 753 -16.04 -19.58 5.40
CA THR A 753 -16.18 -20.03 4.00
C THR A 753 -15.19 -21.14 3.67
N ALA A 754 -13.94 -21.06 4.16
CA ALA A 754 -12.96 -22.11 3.97
C ALA A 754 -13.41 -23.46 4.53
N ARG A 755 -14.07 -23.46 5.70
CA ARG A 755 -14.60 -24.68 6.32
C ARG A 755 -15.85 -25.20 5.60
N GLU A 756 -16.67 -24.31 5.07
CA GLU A 756 -17.87 -24.67 4.30
C GLU A 756 -17.47 -25.35 2.99
N LEU A 757 -16.57 -24.74 2.20
CA LEU A 757 -16.07 -25.31 0.96
C LEU A 757 -15.37 -26.66 1.18
N LEU A 758 -14.60 -26.80 2.26
CA LEU A 758 -13.96 -28.08 2.60
C LEU A 758 -14.99 -29.18 2.91
N LYS A 759 -16.09 -28.85 3.59
CA LYS A 759 -17.18 -29.81 3.88
C LYS A 759 -17.93 -30.22 2.62
N GLU A 760 -18.08 -29.31 1.66
CA GLU A 760 -18.75 -29.55 0.39
C GLU A 760 -17.85 -30.29 -0.62
N GLY A 761 -16.57 -30.45 -0.31
CA GLY A 761 -15.59 -31.07 -1.21
C GLY A 761 -15.31 -30.20 -2.44
N TRP A 762 -15.34 -28.87 -2.29
CA TRP A 762 -15.16 -27.87 -3.36
C TRP A 762 -13.79 -27.23 -3.41
#